data_AF-A0A840TWZ6-F1
#
_entry.id   AF-A0A840TWZ6-F1
#
_cell.length_a   1.000
_cell.length_b   1.000
_cell.length_c   1.000
_cell.angle_alpha   90.00
_cell.angle_beta   90.00
_cell.angle_gamma   90.00
#
_symmetry.space_group_name_H-M   'P 1'
#
loop_
_entity.id
_entity.type
_entity.pdbx_description
1 polymer ?
#
loop_
_entity_poly.entity_id
_entity_poly.type
_entity_poly.pdbx_seq_one_letter_code
_entity_poly.pdbx_strand_id
1 'polypeptide(L)'
;MNQKLRLTPLFLVILFTSFTPLFSQSLGINSTGAAADPSAALDVSATNQGVLIPRVALTATHVADPVTSPATSLLVYNTATAGTAPNEVVPGYYYWTGSGWQRLLTQAATVPEGWSLAGNSGTNPATHFLGTADNQPLVLKVNGQQSGFISSAADANLLLGYQALLNNTTGYYNTAMGSGALQSNTTGSSNSAMGTGALWSNTTGYDNSAIGSSALYSNTTGYLNSAIGSLALFSNTTGYLNSAMGSLALFSNTTGHSNSATGSYTLHSNTTGYENSAMGSFALWGNTTGSYNSAVGRLALSNNTTGDSNSAMGNRALYSNTTGVANSAIGNNALYSNTTGAANSAIGNDALYSNITGYYNSAIGNNALYSNTTGNQNSAMGYRALYSNTTGYYNSAIGNNALYSNTTGVANSAMGSDALFSNTTGNQNSAIGYKALYSNTTGNQNFAIGNNALFSNTSGNNNVAMGSSVLSDNTTGSNNSAMGNFALYSNTTGNQNTAIGNNALYSNTMGGSNSAMGTFALFSNTTGNHNSAIGNNALFSNTMGYENTAIGNNVLYSNTTGYYNSAMGTFALQHNTTGYGNSAIGSLALSNNTTGYNNTAMGGFALSSNTTGIYNSAIGGSALRSNTTGNNNVAIGYRGLSQNTTGDFNSAIGSFALYSNTTGYENSAIGSLALYSNTLGNQNSAMGSSALWSNTTGGANSAMGNGALYSNITGSSNTAMGNGALYYTTTGSSNTAMGASALFRNTTGYSNSVIGDNALWSNTTGHSNSVVGKSALWSNTTGSDNVAMGNGALLQNITGSNNTAVGRASGPTTADLSNTSALGASAVPTASNHIRLGNTLVTNISGQVAWSNTSDQRFKVDVQENVKGLDFILKLRPVTYHWDIHSLNRFIYGDRTDSLFADSVAQAGIVTQQSITYTGFLAQEVEAAAQSVGYDFSGVVAPANEKTPYSLRYAEFVVPLVKAVQEQQSQLGQQNGLLAGLSSRLDRPVVKLTSAHEWADRVFEPGYRLRSLSEVEQYMQQHKHLPGVPSAQELTEKGVDVATMLAMQMEKIEEQTLYLVELEKKNKVLEEKSEKLQQLEAENQAIRQLLFDLQKEVKQLSEKK
;
A
#
# COMPACT_ATOMS: atom_id res chain seq x y z
N MET A 1 2.60 -143.68 -34.22
CA MET A 1 2.98 -144.94 -33.53
C MET A 1 2.12 -146.08 -34.08
N ASN A 2 2.54 -147.33 -33.92
CA ASN A 2 1.92 -148.57 -34.47
C ASN A 2 0.55 -148.94 -33.81
N GLN A 3 -0.32 -149.86 -34.29
CA GLN A 3 -0.66 -150.48 -35.63
C GLN A 3 -1.79 -151.56 -35.41
N LYS A 4 -2.47 -152.06 -36.47
CA LYS A 4 -3.24 -153.37 -36.57
C LYS A 4 -4.66 -153.47 -35.89
N LEU A 5 -5.62 -154.39 -36.19
CA LEU A 5 -5.72 -155.62 -37.07
C LEU A 5 -7.18 -156.09 -37.44
N ARG A 6 -7.42 -156.62 -38.69
CA ARG A 6 -8.34 -157.73 -39.21
C ARG A 6 -9.84 -157.94 -38.76
N LEU A 7 -10.68 -158.88 -39.31
CA LEU A 7 -11.13 -159.36 -40.67
C LEU A 7 -12.05 -160.66 -40.59
N THR A 8 -12.79 -161.05 -41.67
CA THR A 8 -13.36 -162.41 -42.12
C THR A 8 -14.89 -162.81 -42.07
N PRO A 9 -15.40 -163.75 -42.95
CA PRO A 9 -16.85 -164.04 -43.28
C PRO A 9 -17.29 -165.56 -43.36
N LEU A 10 -18.50 -165.97 -43.91
CA LEU A 10 -18.75 -167.22 -44.75
C LEU A 10 -20.20 -167.56 -45.30
N PHE A 11 -20.31 -168.09 -46.57
CA PHE A 11 -21.18 -169.18 -47.21
C PHE A 11 -22.76 -169.24 -47.13
N LEU A 12 -23.58 -170.05 -47.89
CA LEU A 12 -23.61 -170.75 -49.25
C LEU A 12 -25.00 -171.51 -49.50
N VAL A 13 -25.20 -172.34 -50.57
CA VAL A 13 -26.21 -173.48 -50.81
C VAL A 13 -27.59 -173.16 -51.52
N ILE A 14 -28.28 -173.97 -52.40
CA ILE A 14 -27.96 -175.05 -53.43
C ILE A 14 -29.17 -175.53 -54.36
N LEU A 15 -28.90 -176.05 -55.60
CA LEU A 15 -29.62 -176.97 -56.59
C LEU A 15 -30.92 -176.71 -57.46
N PHE A 16 -30.91 -177.38 -58.66
CA PHE A 16 -31.93 -177.75 -59.71
C PHE A 16 -32.24 -176.81 -60.93
N THR A 17 -32.85 -177.35 -62.01
CA THR A 17 -32.51 -177.04 -63.44
C THR A 17 -33.66 -176.85 -64.48
N SER A 18 -33.54 -175.93 -65.47
CA SER A 18 -33.84 -176.15 -66.94
C SER A 18 -33.70 -174.91 -67.88
N PHE A 19 -33.21 -175.13 -69.12
CA PHE A 19 -33.25 -174.30 -70.36
C PHE A 19 -32.72 -172.82 -70.39
N THR A 20 -32.83 -172.14 -71.56
CA THR A 20 -31.90 -171.11 -72.13
C THR A 20 -32.56 -169.74 -72.46
N PRO A 21 -31.90 -168.73 -73.08
CA PRO A 21 -30.70 -167.93 -72.68
C PRO A 21 -30.90 -166.37 -72.84
N LEU A 22 -29.93 -165.51 -72.48
CA LEU A 22 -29.70 -164.15 -73.11
C LEU A 22 -28.41 -163.42 -72.63
N PHE A 23 -28.09 -162.25 -73.23
CA PHE A 23 -26.81 -161.48 -73.12
C PHE A 23 -26.97 -160.05 -72.56
N SER A 24 -25.86 -159.40 -72.15
CA SER A 24 -25.59 -157.96 -72.38
C SER A 24 -24.09 -157.61 -72.29
N GLN A 25 -23.69 -156.41 -72.75
CA GLN A 25 -22.31 -155.85 -72.79
C GLN A 25 -22.32 -154.34 -72.47
N SER A 26 -21.18 -153.77 -72.07
CA SER A 26 -20.98 -152.31 -71.87
C SER A 26 -19.91 -151.73 -72.81
N LEU A 27 -20.01 -150.44 -73.14
CA LEU A 27 -19.16 -149.75 -74.12
C LEU A 27 -18.42 -148.54 -73.51
N GLY A 28 -17.10 -148.55 -73.62
CA GLY A 28 -16.24 -147.39 -73.34
C GLY A 28 -15.65 -146.83 -74.62
N ILE A 29 -15.65 -145.50 -74.77
CA ILE A 29 -15.10 -144.79 -75.92
C ILE A 29 -14.00 -143.84 -75.45
N ASN A 30 -12.76 -144.32 -75.53
CA ASN A 30 -11.54 -143.58 -75.21
C ASN A 30 -10.41 -144.02 -76.15
N SER A 31 -9.37 -143.18 -76.27
CA SER A 31 -8.19 -143.45 -77.11
C SER A 31 -7.12 -144.30 -76.42
N THR A 32 -7.35 -144.75 -75.19
CA THR A 32 -6.36 -145.43 -74.32
C THR A 32 -6.62 -146.93 -74.14
N GLY A 33 -7.76 -147.45 -74.62
CA GLY A 33 -8.13 -148.86 -74.48
C GLY A 33 -8.59 -149.25 -73.07
N ALA A 34 -8.94 -148.27 -72.23
CA ALA A 34 -9.48 -148.52 -70.89
C ALA A 34 -10.92 -149.01 -70.97
N ALA A 35 -11.32 -149.91 -70.06
CA ALA A 35 -12.72 -150.27 -69.88
C ALA A 35 -13.53 -149.08 -69.35
N ALA A 36 -14.82 -149.01 -69.69
CA ALA A 36 -15.75 -148.04 -69.11
C ALA A 36 -15.85 -148.19 -67.59
N ASP A 37 -16.05 -147.07 -66.89
CA ASP A 37 -16.35 -147.11 -65.45
C ASP A 37 -17.56 -148.02 -65.15
N PRO A 38 -17.53 -148.89 -64.12
CA PRO A 38 -18.62 -149.81 -63.81
C PRO A 38 -19.98 -149.15 -63.51
N SER A 39 -20.03 -147.84 -63.25
CA SER A 39 -21.26 -147.08 -63.06
C SER A 39 -21.82 -146.44 -64.34
N ALA A 40 -21.08 -146.48 -65.45
CA ALA A 40 -21.43 -145.82 -66.71
C ALA A 40 -21.77 -146.82 -67.83
N ALA A 41 -23.02 -146.77 -68.33
CA ALA A 41 -23.44 -147.56 -69.49
C ALA A 41 -22.82 -147.08 -70.83
N LEU A 42 -22.36 -145.83 -70.86
CA LEU A 42 -21.56 -145.23 -71.92
C LEU A 42 -20.56 -144.27 -71.27
N ASP A 43 -19.28 -144.61 -71.33
CA ASP A 43 -18.18 -143.80 -70.79
C ASP A 43 -17.38 -143.17 -71.96
N VAL A 44 -17.16 -141.86 -71.91
CA VAL A 44 -16.52 -141.09 -72.98
C VAL A 44 -15.47 -140.15 -72.40
N SER A 45 -14.19 -140.47 -72.63
CA SER A 45 -13.05 -139.74 -72.11
C SER A 45 -12.19 -139.16 -73.23
N ALA A 46 -12.19 -137.83 -73.34
CA ALA A 46 -11.37 -137.08 -74.29
C ALA A 46 -10.96 -135.73 -73.68
N THR A 47 -9.74 -135.25 -73.99
CA THR A 47 -9.17 -134.02 -73.40
C THR A 47 -9.63 -132.72 -74.06
N ASN A 48 -10.18 -132.79 -75.28
CA ASN A 48 -10.60 -131.64 -76.08
C ASN A 48 -11.80 -131.92 -77.01
N GLN A 49 -12.59 -132.95 -76.70
CA GLN A 49 -13.80 -133.33 -77.44
C GLN A 49 -14.93 -133.64 -76.45
N GLY A 50 -16.19 -133.51 -76.88
CA GLY A 50 -17.37 -133.74 -76.05
C GLY A 50 -18.47 -134.50 -76.77
N VAL A 51 -19.44 -135.03 -76.02
CA VAL A 51 -20.55 -135.82 -76.55
C VAL A 51 -21.61 -134.91 -77.17
N LEU A 52 -21.89 -135.11 -78.47
CA LEU A 52 -23.04 -134.48 -79.14
C LEU A 52 -24.33 -135.27 -78.83
N ILE A 53 -25.04 -134.81 -77.81
CA ILE A 53 -26.38 -135.29 -77.43
C ILE A 53 -27.38 -135.05 -78.59
N PRO A 54 -28.36 -135.94 -78.83
CA PRO A 54 -29.36 -135.77 -79.89
C PRO A 54 -30.06 -134.41 -79.86
N ARG A 55 -30.07 -133.74 -81.02
CA ARG A 55 -30.78 -132.47 -81.24
C ARG A 55 -32.17 -132.78 -81.79
N VAL A 56 -33.20 -132.31 -81.08
CA VAL A 56 -34.61 -132.67 -81.33
C VAL A 56 -35.47 -131.41 -81.33
N ALA A 57 -36.40 -131.28 -82.26
CA ALA A 57 -37.36 -130.18 -82.28
C ALA A 57 -38.59 -130.55 -81.44
N LEU A 58 -38.57 -130.24 -80.14
CA LEU A 58 -39.71 -130.53 -79.24
C LEU A 58 -40.91 -129.64 -79.57
N THR A 59 -42.11 -130.11 -79.25
CA THR A 59 -43.38 -129.39 -79.53
C THR A 59 -43.96 -128.68 -78.30
N ALA A 60 -43.94 -129.32 -77.13
CA ALA A 60 -44.31 -128.75 -75.83
C ALA A 60 -43.72 -129.58 -74.67
N THR A 61 -43.64 -129.03 -73.47
CA THR A 61 -43.01 -129.70 -72.31
C THR A 61 -43.75 -130.92 -71.78
N HIS A 62 -45.00 -131.16 -72.16
CA HIS A 62 -45.79 -132.33 -71.74
C HIS A 62 -46.02 -133.35 -72.87
N VAL A 63 -45.42 -133.14 -74.05
CA VAL A 63 -45.60 -133.98 -75.23
C VAL A 63 -44.30 -134.72 -75.54
N ALA A 64 -44.38 -136.05 -75.62
CA ALA A 64 -43.22 -136.89 -75.95
C ALA A 64 -42.69 -136.64 -77.38
N ASP A 65 -43.62 -136.45 -78.32
CA ASP A 65 -43.38 -136.23 -79.75
C ASP A 65 -42.48 -135.00 -80.02
N PRO A 66 -41.44 -135.11 -80.89
CA PRO A 66 -41.21 -136.16 -81.89
C PRO A 66 -40.42 -137.39 -81.41
N VAL A 67 -40.17 -137.55 -80.11
CA VAL A 67 -39.57 -138.79 -79.59
C VAL A 67 -40.68 -139.75 -79.22
N THR A 68 -40.75 -140.90 -79.91
CA THR A 68 -41.71 -141.96 -79.58
C THR A 68 -41.21 -142.76 -78.37
N SER A 69 -42.03 -142.83 -77.31
CA SER A 69 -41.74 -143.53 -76.05
C SER A 69 -40.36 -143.17 -75.41
N PRO A 70 -40.11 -141.88 -75.10
CA PRO A 70 -38.85 -141.44 -74.50
C PRO A 70 -38.67 -142.07 -73.12
N ALA A 71 -37.48 -142.62 -72.88
CA ALA A 71 -37.11 -143.17 -71.58
C ALA A 71 -36.98 -142.08 -70.51
N THR A 72 -37.28 -142.38 -69.25
CA THR A 72 -37.00 -141.47 -68.13
C THR A 72 -35.49 -141.15 -68.07
N SER A 73 -35.17 -139.88 -67.83
CA SER A 73 -33.84 -139.28 -67.91
C SER A 73 -33.20 -139.26 -69.31
N LEU A 74 -33.96 -139.50 -70.39
CA LEU A 74 -33.48 -139.26 -71.75
C LEU A 74 -33.20 -137.77 -71.94
N LEU A 75 -31.92 -137.42 -72.11
CA LEU A 75 -31.47 -136.06 -72.37
C LEU A 75 -31.46 -135.75 -73.87
N VAL A 76 -32.03 -134.60 -74.25
CA VAL A 76 -31.97 -134.04 -75.61
C VAL A 76 -31.58 -132.57 -75.56
N TYR A 77 -30.99 -132.06 -76.64
CA TYR A 77 -30.94 -130.62 -76.88
C TYR A 77 -32.13 -130.22 -77.74
N ASN A 78 -33.09 -129.51 -77.15
CA ASN A 78 -34.20 -128.94 -77.90
C ASN A 78 -33.70 -127.86 -78.86
N THR A 79 -34.16 -127.90 -80.11
CA THR A 79 -33.85 -126.90 -81.15
C THR A 79 -35.03 -126.00 -81.53
N ALA A 80 -36.23 -126.26 -81.02
CA ALA A 80 -37.45 -125.52 -81.37
C ALA A 80 -37.83 -124.46 -80.33
N THR A 81 -38.51 -123.40 -80.78
CA THR A 81 -39.37 -122.54 -79.94
C THR A 81 -40.81 -122.90 -80.28
N ALA A 82 -41.52 -123.57 -79.38
CA ALA A 82 -42.86 -124.11 -79.62
C ALA A 82 -43.68 -124.25 -78.31
N GLY A 83 -45.00 -124.43 -78.44
CA GLY A 83 -45.93 -124.54 -77.33
C GLY A 83 -46.51 -123.19 -76.86
N THR A 84 -47.31 -123.23 -75.80
CA THR A 84 -47.93 -122.06 -75.14
C THR A 84 -47.96 -122.24 -73.62
N ALA A 85 -48.01 -121.14 -72.88
CA ALA A 85 -47.89 -121.11 -71.42
C ALA A 85 -48.84 -122.08 -70.69
N PRO A 86 -48.37 -122.83 -69.68
CA PRO A 86 -47.01 -122.83 -69.10
C PRO A 86 -46.04 -123.86 -69.75
N ASN A 87 -46.32 -124.31 -70.97
CA ASN A 87 -45.72 -125.52 -71.55
C ASN A 87 -44.74 -125.25 -72.73
N GLU A 88 -44.21 -124.03 -72.87
CA GLU A 88 -43.28 -123.72 -73.95
C GLU A 88 -41.95 -124.48 -73.84
N VAL A 89 -41.51 -124.98 -74.97
CA VAL A 89 -40.14 -125.43 -75.20
C VAL A 89 -39.40 -124.36 -75.99
N VAL A 90 -38.19 -124.01 -75.55
CA VAL A 90 -37.27 -123.06 -76.20
C VAL A 90 -35.90 -123.73 -76.36
N PRO A 91 -35.01 -123.29 -77.26
CA PRO A 91 -33.73 -123.96 -77.46
C PRO A 91 -32.91 -124.11 -76.16
N GLY A 92 -32.31 -125.28 -75.96
CA GLY A 92 -31.56 -125.63 -74.74
C GLY A 92 -31.67 -127.11 -74.36
N TYR A 93 -31.04 -127.50 -73.25
CA TYR A 93 -31.08 -128.88 -72.75
C TYR A 93 -32.38 -129.18 -71.98
N TYR A 94 -33.03 -130.28 -72.36
CA TYR A 94 -34.21 -130.84 -71.71
C TYR A 94 -34.01 -132.33 -71.45
N TYR A 95 -34.54 -132.86 -70.35
CA TYR A 95 -34.60 -134.29 -70.08
C TYR A 95 -36.05 -134.75 -69.88
N TRP A 96 -36.38 -135.96 -70.30
CA TRP A 96 -37.70 -136.54 -70.08
C TRP A 96 -37.82 -137.06 -68.64
N THR A 97 -38.84 -136.62 -67.90
CA THR A 97 -39.08 -136.99 -66.49
C THR A 97 -39.84 -138.32 -66.32
N GLY A 98 -40.27 -138.93 -67.42
CA GLY A 98 -41.27 -140.00 -67.45
C GLY A 98 -42.66 -139.51 -67.87
N SER A 99 -42.96 -138.22 -67.67
CA SER A 99 -44.25 -137.59 -68.04
C SER A 99 -44.15 -136.24 -68.74
N GLY A 100 -42.95 -135.66 -68.86
CA GLY A 100 -42.73 -134.40 -69.57
C GLY A 100 -41.23 -134.09 -69.78
N TRP A 101 -40.92 -133.17 -70.70
CA TRP A 101 -39.60 -132.58 -70.91
C TRP A 101 -39.37 -131.43 -69.93
N GLN A 102 -38.39 -131.56 -69.04
CA GLN A 102 -38.00 -130.52 -68.09
C GLN A 102 -36.68 -129.86 -68.52
N ARG A 103 -36.62 -128.51 -68.50
CA ARG A 103 -35.43 -127.72 -68.84
C ARG A 103 -34.44 -127.72 -67.67
N LEU A 104 -33.14 -127.77 -67.97
CA LEU A 104 -32.11 -128.02 -66.95
C LEU A 104 -31.73 -126.80 -66.07
N LEU A 105 -31.94 -125.55 -66.52
CA LEU A 105 -31.59 -124.33 -65.75
C LEU A 105 -32.50 -123.12 -66.07
N THR A 106 -32.83 -122.33 -65.04
CA THR A 106 -33.52 -121.01 -65.10
C THR A 106 -33.27 -120.19 -63.82
N GLN A 107 -32.98 -118.88 -63.93
CA GLN A 107 -33.59 -117.75 -63.15
C GLN A 107 -32.71 -116.46 -63.19
N ALA A 108 -33.36 -115.30 -63.02
CA ALA A 108 -32.78 -113.99 -62.67
C ALA A 108 -33.82 -113.15 -61.88
N ALA A 109 -33.41 -111.99 -61.34
CA ALA A 109 -34.21 -110.96 -60.64
C ALA A 109 -34.67 -111.27 -59.18
N THR A 110 -34.91 -110.31 -58.24
CA THR A 110 -34.47 -108.90 -58.02
C THR A 110 -34.82 -108.44 -56.57
N VAL A 111 -34.10 -107.42 -56.05
CA VAL A 111 -34.35 -106.60 -54.80
C VAL A 111 -34.20 -107.28 -53.42
N PRO A 112 -33.41 -106.70 -52.47
CA PRO A 112 -33.37 -107.08 -51.05
C PRO A 112 -33.97 -106.03 -50.08
N GLU A 113 -34.45 -106.48 -48.91
CA GLU A 113 -35.22 -105.68 -47.91
C GLU A 113 -34.38 -104.73 -47.01
N GLY A 114 -33.17 -104.34 -47.41
CA GLY A 114 -32.19 -103.69 -46.52
C GLY A 114 -31.81 -102.26 -46.87
N TRP A 115 -31.28 -101.52 -45.88
CA TRP A 115 -30.49 -100.32 -46.13
C TRP A 115 -29.06 -100.73 -46.56
N SER A 116 -28.72 -100.49 -47.83
CA SER A 116 -27.45 -100.93 -48.43
C SER A 116 -26.25 -100.18 -47.85
N LEU A 117 -25.11 -100.87 -47.74
CA LEU A 117 -23.80 -100.25 -47.44
C LEU A 117 -23.35 -99.23 -48.51
N ALA A 118 -23.93 -99.28 -49.71
CA ALA A 118 -23.73 -98.30 -50.78
C ALA A 118 -24.83 -97.23 -50.86
N GLY A 119 -25.82 -97.26 -49.95
CA GLY A 119 -27.03 -96.45 -50.01
C GLY A 119 -28.11 -97.01 -50.96
N ASN A 120 -29.34 -96.51 -50.81
CA ASN A 120 -30.51 -96.93 -51.56
C ASN A 120 -30.98 -95.79 -52.49
N SER A 121 -31.40 -96.12 -53.72
CA SER A 121 -31.99 -95.17 -54.68
C SER A 121 -33.52 -95.33 -54.76
N GLY A 122 -34.22 -94.28 -55.22
CA GLY A 122 -35.67 -94.33 -55.42
C GLY A 122 -36.52 -94.39 -54.13
N THR A 123 -36.02 -93.83 -53.02
CA THR A 123 -36.73 -93.82 -51.73
C THR A 123 -38.01 -92.99 -51.75
N ASN A 124 -39.08 -93.48 -51.13
CA ASN A 124 -40.32 -92.73 -50.87
C ASN A 124 -40.31 -92.18 -49.42
N PRO A 125 -40.25 -90.85 -49.19
CA PRO A 125 -40.23 -90.28 -47.84
C PRO A 125 -41.46 -90.60 -46.96
N ALA A 126 -42.58 -91.04 -47.55
CA ALA A 126 -43.77 -91.41 -46.81
C ALA A 126 -43.73 -92.84 -46.23
N THR A 127 -42.81 -93.70 -46.70
CA THR A 127 -42.76 -95.13 -46.31
C THR A 127 -41.37 -95.67 -46.02
N HIS A 128 -40.30 -95.05 -46.53
CA HIS A 128 -38.92 -95.52 -46.36
C HIS A 128 -38.16 -94.58 -45.42
N PHE A 129 -37.82 -95.08 -44.22
CA PHE A 129 -37.09 -94.36 -43.19
C PHE A 129 -36.02 -95.23 -42.55
N LEU A 130 -35.05 -94.61 -41.87
CA LEU A 130 -34.03 -95.29 -41.07
C LEU A 130 -34.32 -95.04 -39.59
N GLY A 131 -34.98 -96.00 -38.92
CA GLY A 131 -35.42 -95.85 -37.54
C GLY A 131 -36.22 -97.05 -37.03
N THR A 132 -36.78 -96.90 -35.83
CA THR A 132 -37.75 -97.84 -35.22
C THR A 132 -39.18 -97.47 -35.63
N ALA A 133 -40.08 -98.45 -35.64
CA ALA A 133 -41.51 -98.28 -35.94
C ALA A 133 -42.41 -98.31 -34.69
N ASP A 134 -41.82 -98.64 -33.55
CA ASP A 134 -42.43 -98.69 -32.23
C ASP A 134 -41.77 -97.66 -31.30
N ASN A 135 -42.18 -97.63 -30.02
CA ASN A 135 -41.69 -96.65 -29.06
C ASN A 135 -40.31 -97.03 -28.44
N GLN A 136 -39.47 -97.78 -29.18
CA GLN A 136 -38.13 -98.16 -28.76
C GLN A 136 -37.07 -97.20 -29.34
N PRO A 137 -35.98 -96.91 -28.61
CA PRO A 137 -34.91 -96.04 -29.11
C PRO A 137 -34.18 -96.61 -30.32
N LEU A 138 -33.83 -95.74 -31.28
CA LEU A 138 -32.87 -96.05 -32.33
C LEU A 138 -31.45 -95.98 -31.74
N VAL A 139 -30.77 -97.13 -31.68
CA VAL A 139 -29.40 -97.25 -31.15
C VAL A 139 -28.40 -97.49 -32.29
N LEU A 140 -27.43 -96.59 -32.45
CA LEU A 140 -26.28 -96.79 -33.32
C LEU A 140 -25.08 -97.23 -32.48
N LYS A 141 -24.24 -98.13 -33.02
CA LYS A 141 -23.11 -98.71 -32.29
C LYS A 141 -21.82 -98.69 -33.09
N VAL A 142 -20.69 -98.49 -32.40
CA VAL A 142 -19.34 -98.65 -32.93
C VAL A 142 -18.57 -99.55 -31.96
N ASN A 143 -17.94 -100.61 -32.49
CA ASN A 143 -17.23 -101.62 -31.69
C ASN A 143 -18.06 -102.17 -30.48
N GLY A 144 -19.36 -102.44 -30.71
CA GLY A 144 -20.30 -102.92 -29.69
C GLY A 144 -20.79 -101.88 -28.67
N GLN A 145 -20.06 -100.77 -28.48
CA GLN A 145 -20.46 -99.66 -27.62
C GLN A 145 -21.55 -98.80 -28.28
N GLN A 146 -22.41 -98.19 -27.46
CA GLN A 146 -23.38 -97.19 -27.93
C GLN A 146 -22.64 -95.95 -28.44
N SER A 147 -23.04 -95.46 -29.61
CA SER A 147 -22.40 -94.29 -30.26
C SER A 147 -23.40 -93.42 -31.04
N GLY A 148 -24.67 -93.82 -31.09
CA GLY A 148 -25.79 -92.93 -31.36
C GLY A 148 -27.02 -93.42 -30.59
N PHE A 149 -27.88 -92.50 -30.16
CA PHE A 149 -29.13 -92.82 -29.46
C PHE A 149 -30.17 -91.73 -29.73
N ILE A 150 -31.33 -92.11 -30.24
CA ILE A 150 -32.50 -91.25 -30.45
C ILE A 150 -33.71 -91.96 -29.84
N SER A 151 -34.49 -91.26 -29.02
CA SER A 151 -35.66 -91.81 -28.30
C SER A 151 -36.81 -90.81 -28.29
N SER A 152 -38.03 -91.32 -28.15
CA SER A 152 -39.27 -90.57 -27.93
C SER A 152 -39.57 -90.28 -26.45
N ALA A 153 -38.78 -90.84 -25.52
CA ALA A 153 -39.00 -90.64 -24.09
C ALA A 153 -38.76 -89.16 -23.69
N ALA A 154 -39.67 -88.62 -22.86
CA ALA A 154 -39.76 -87.19 -22.57
C ALA A 154 -38.61 -86.64 -21.71
N ASP A 155 -37.72 -87.50 -21.20
CA ASP A 155 -36.54 -87.22 -20.37
C ASP A 155 -35.22 -87.66 -21.05
N ALA A 156 -35.28 -88.15 -22.29
CA ALA A 156 -34.17 -88.81 -22.96
C ALA A 156 -32.91 -87.94 -23.13
N ASN A 157 -31.74 -88.58 -23.03
CA ASN A 157 -30.50 -88.04 -23.57
C ASN A 157 -30.44 -88.25 -25.09
N LEU A 158 -29.81 -87.33 -25.82
CA LEU A 158 -29.45 -87.46 -27.24
C LEU A 158 -27.94 -87.68 -27.34
N LEU A 159 -27.47 -88.66 -28.11
CA LEU A 159 -26.02 -88.80 -28.37
C LEU A 159 -25.70 -89.20 -29.81
N LEU A 160 -24.54 -88.74 -30.28
CA LEU A 160 -23.98 -89.05 -31.60
C LEU A 160 -22.45 -88.88 -31.59
N GLY A 161 -21.74 -89.90 -31.13
CA GLY A 161 -20.28 -89.90 -31.01
C GLY A 161 -19.75 -91.15 -30.31
N TYR A 162 -18.55 -91.59 -30.69
CA TYR A 162 -17.87 -92.69 -30.01
C TYR A 162 -17.54 -92.31 -28.55
N GLN A 163 -17.88 -93.17 -27.60
CA GLN A 163 -17.72 -92.92 -26.14
C GLN A 163 -18.46 -91.66 -25.61
N ALA A 164 -19.47 -91.16 -26.33
CA ALA A 164 -20.32 -90.09 -25.81
C ALA A 164 -21.25 -90.62 -24.69
N LEU A 165 -21.38 -89.88 -23.57
CA LEU A 165 -22.14 -90.27 -22.37
C LEU A 165 -21.80 -91.67 -21.78
N LEU A 166 -20.56 -92.14 -21.96
CA LEU A 166 -20.15 -93.53 -21.66
C LEU A 166 -20.47 -93.99 -20.23
N ASN A 167 -20.29 -93.14 -19.21
CA ASN A 167 -20.43 -93.49 -17.80
C ASN A 167 -21.82 -93.12 -17.19
N ASN A 168 -22.79 -92.70 -18.01
CA ASN A 168 -24.04 -92.11 -17.53
C ASN A 168 -24.94 -93.12 -16.81
N THR A 169 -25.19 -92.88 -15.51
CA THR A 169 -26.00 -93.77 -14.66
C THR A 169 -27.43 -93.24 -14.49
N THR A 170 -27.60 -91.96 -14.15
CA THR A 170 -28.93 -91.35 -13.90
C THR A 170 -29.07 -89.94 -14.49
N GLY A 171 -28.09 -89.44 -15.23
CA GLY A 171 -28.19 -88.15 -15.91
C GLY A 171 -29.20 -88.17 -17.06
N TYR A 172 -29.99 -87.11 -17.20
CA TYR A 172 -31.10 -86.98 -18.17
C TYR A 172 -31.06 -85.62 -18.91
N TYR A 173 -31.83 -85.45 -19.99
CA TYR A 173 -31.80 -84.28 -20.90
C TYR A 173 -30.44 -83.88 -21.52
N ASN A 174 -29.39 -84.71 -21.40
CA ASN A 174 -28.08 -84.36 -21.97
C ASN A 174 -28.05 -84.58 -23.50
N THR A 175 -27.43 -83.66 -24.24
CA THR A 175 -27.05 -83.82 -25.65
C THR A 175 -25.54 -84.00 -25.76
N ALA A 176 -25.06 -85.07 -26.41
CA ALA A 176 -23.64 -85.40 -26.50
C ALA A 176 -23.24 -85.81 -27.92
N MET A 177 -22.72 -84.87 -28.71
CA MET A 177 -22.33 -85.08 -30.11
C MET A 177 -20.83 -84.85 -30.30
N GLY A 178 -20.12 -85.84 -30.86
CA GLY A 178 -18.66 -85.86 -30.97
C GLY A 178 -18.00 -86.90 -30.07
N SER A 179 -16.74 -87.26 -30.38
CA SER A 179 -16.03 -88.34 -29.69
C SER A 179 -15.68 -87.94 -28.25
N GLY A 180 -16.09 -88.76 -27.27
CA GLY A 180 -15.85 -88.51 -25.84
C GLY A 180 -16.63 -87.33 -25.24
N ALA A 181 -17.68 -86.83 -25.92
CA ALA A 181 -18.55 -85.79 -25.37
C ALA A 181 -19.28 -86.30 -24.12
N LEU A 182 -19.19 -85.58 -22.99
CA LEU A 182 -19.77 -86.00 -21.70
C LEU A 182 -19.35 -87.42 -21.23
N GLN A 183 -18.15 -87.90 -21.60
CA GLN A 183 -17.72 -89.29 -21.32
C GLN A 183 -17.86 -89.69 -19.85
N SER A 184 -17.44 -88.82 -18.93
CA SER A 184 -17.39 -89.12 -17.48
C SER A 184 -18.72 -88.91 -16.75
N ASN A 185 -19.76 -88.43 -17.44
CA ASN A 185 -21.01 -87.99 -16.80
C ASN A 185 -21.65 -89.16 -16.06
N THR A 186 -22.07 -88.97 -14.81
CA THR A 186 -22.76 -90.00 -14.03
C THR A 186 -24.19 -89.58 -13.75
N THR A 187 -24.38 -88.45 -13.06
CA THR A 187 -25.70 -87.92 -12.66
C THR A 187 -25.97 -86.51 -13.20
N GLY A 188 -24.99 -85.87 -13.86
CA GLY A 188 -25.16 -84.56 -14.49
C GLY A 188 -26.28 -84.56 -15.54
N SER A 189 -27.08 -83.51 -15.58
CA SER A 189 -28.29 -83.44 -16.42
C SER A 189 -28.40 -82.13 -17.20
N SER A 190 -29.19 -82.12 -18.26
CA SER A 190 -29.42 -80.97 -19.16
C SER A 190 -28.17 -80.42 -19.88
N ASN A 191 -27.04 -81.13 -19.88
CA ASN A 191 -25.80 -80.64 -20.48
C ASN A 191 -25.80 -80.82 -22.01
N SER A 192 -25.38 -79.80 -22.75
CA SER A 192 -25.31 -79.80 -24.22
C SER A 192 -23.86 -79.73 -24.73
N ALA A 193 -23.25 -80.89 -24.96
CA ALA A 193 -21.89 -81.05 -25.47
C ALA A 193 -21.87 -81.35 -26.99
N MET A 194 -21.17 -80.51 -27.76
CA MET A 194 -21.04 -80.63 -29.22
C MET A 194 -19.58 -80.37 -29.64
N GLY A 195 -18.79 -81.44 -29.73
CA GLY A 195 -17.39 -81.41 -30.11
C GLY A 195 -16.60 -82.56 -29.48
N THR A 196 -15.46 -82.91 -30.08
CA THR A 196 -14.54 -83.92 -29.52
C THR A 196 -14.08 -83.49 -28.13
N GLY A 197 -14.37 -84.29 -27.11
CA GLY A 197 -14.04 -84.02 -25.71
C GLY A 197 -14.76 -82.85 -25.06
N ALA A 198 -15.86 -82.35 -25.62
CA ALA A 198 -16.70 -81.36 -24.94
C ALA A 198 -17.28 -81.95 -23.63
N LEU A 199 -17.09 -81.26 -22.49
CA LEU A 199 -17.50 -81.71 -21.15
C LEU A 199 -16.98 -83.12 -20.75
N TRP A 200 -15.80 -83.52 -21.24
CA TRP A 200 -15.23 -84.87 -21.04
C TRP A 200 -15.25 -85.36 -19.58
N SER A 201 -14.86 -84.48 -18.63
CA SER A 201 -14.68 -84.84 -17.21
C SER A 201 -15.92 -84.63 -16.34
N ASN A 202 -17.04 -84.18 -16.91
CA ASN A 202 -18.24 -83.84 -16.13
C ASN A 202 -18.72 -85.07 -15.39
N THR A 203 -19.10 -84.95 -14.12
CA THR A 203 -19.66 -86.08 -13.34
C THR A 203 -21.08 -85.75 -12.88
N THR A 204 -21.22 -84.66 -12.11
CA THR A 204 -22.50 -84.21 -11.54
C THR A 204 -22.90 -82.79 -11.96
N GLY A 205 -22.06 -82.09 -12.73
CA GLY A 205 -22.38 -80.76 -13.27
C GLY A 205 -23.60 -80.78 -14.20
N TYR A 206 -24.40 -79.71 -14.18
CA TYR A 206 -25.70 -79.65 -14.86
C TYR A 206 -25.94 -78.30 -15.58
N ASP A 207 -26.87 -78.29 -16.53
CA ASP A 207 -27.22 -77.15 -17.40
C ASP A 207 -26.01 -76.51 -18.14
N ASN A 208 -24.90 -77.23 -18.35
CA ASN A 208 -23.74 -76.70 -19.05
C ASN A 208 -23.86 -76.85 -20.57
N SER A 209 -23.52 -75.81 -21.33
CA SER A 209 -23.39 -75.85 -22.80
C SER A 209 -21.93 -75.79 -23.23
N ALA A 210 -21.50 -76.68 -24.12
CA ALA A 210 -20.10 -76.80 -24.57
C ALA A 210 -20.02 -77.13 -26.07
N ILE A 211 -19.83 -76.12 -26.92
CA ILE A 211 -19.79 -76.23 -28.38
C ILE A 211 -18.37 -75.91 -28.87
N GLY A 212 -17.61 -76.93 -29.23
CA GLY A 212 -16.21 -76.82 -29.65
C GLY A 212 -15.35 -78.00 -29.17
N SER A 213 -14.19 -78.21 -29.79
CA SER A 213 -13.25 -79.24 -29.34
C SER A 213 -12.74 -78.91 -27.94
N SER A 214 -12.89 -79.86 -27.01
CA SER A 214 -12.45 -79.75 -25.62
C SER A 214 -12.97 -78.51 -24.88
N ALA A 215 -14.16 -78.01 -25.24
CA ALA A 215 -14.86 -77.00 -24.46
C ALA A 215 -15.31 -77.59 -23.11
N LEU A 216 -15.10 -76.88 -21.99
CA LEU A 216 -15.38 -77.34 -20.62
C LEU A 216 -14.78 -78.72 -20.27
N TYR A 217 -13.63 -79.08 -20.88
CA TYR A 217 -13.03 -80.42 -20.79
C TYR A 217 -12.85 -80.94 -19.35
N SER A 218 -12.40 -80.09 -18.43
CA SER A 218 -12.07 -80.46 -17.04
C SER A 218 -13.22 -80.30 -16.05
N ASN A 219 -14.41 -79.87 -16.50
CA ASN A 219 -15.54 -79.59 -15.61
C ASN A 219 -15.92 -80.87 -14.87
N THR A 220 -16.11 -80.84 -13.55
CA THR A 220 -16.55 -82.02 -12.77
C THR A 220 -17.93 -81.78 -12.18
N THR A 221 -18.07 -80.69 -11.41
CA THR A 221 -19.31 -80.33 -10.70
C THR A 221 -19.81 -78.92 -11.01
N GLY A 222 -19.09 -78.15 -11.85
CA GLY A 222 -19.53 -76.82 -12.30
C GLY A 222 -20.84 -76.89 -13.08
N TYR A 223 -21.67 -75.85 -12.96
CA TYR A 223 -23.04 -75.81 -13.50
C TYR A 223 -23.38 -74.46 -14.15
N LEU A 224 -24.37 -74.45 -15.04
CA LEU A 224 -24.83 -73.27 -15.80
C LEU A 224 -23.70 -72.53 -16.57
N ASN A 225 -22.63 -73.24 -16.96
CA ASN A 225 -21.57 -72.65 -17.79
C ASN A 225 -21.89 -72.78 -19.28
N SER A 226 -21.52 -71.80 -20.10
CA SER A 226 -21.69 -71.82 -21.56
C SER A 226 -20.37 -71.54 -22.26
N ALA A 227 -19.84 -72.51 -23.00
CA ALA A 227 -18.54 -72.46 -23.65
C ALA A 227 -18.70 -72.72 -25.16
N ILE A 228 -18.46 -71.71 -25.99
CA ILE A 228 -18.59 -71.77 -27.46
C ILE A 228 -17.26 -71.37 -28.09
N GLY A 229 -16.47 -72.38 -28.46
CA GLY A 229 -15.12 -72.22 -29.00
C GLY A 229 -14.21 -73.39 -28.67
N SER A 230 -13.14 -73.57 -29.45
CA SER A 230 -12.11 -74.57 -29.15
C SER A 230 -11.41 -74.21 -27.84
N LEU A 231 -11.31 -75.17 -26.91
CA LEU A 231 -10.67 -75.01 -25.60
C LEU A 231 -11.26 -73.87 -24.73
N ALA A 232 -12.52 -73.46 -24.97
CA ALA A 232 -13.22 -72.52 -24.10
C ALA A 232 -13.52 -73.15 -22.74
N LEU A 233 -13.25 -72.44 -21.63
CA LEU A 233 -13.40 -72.93 -20.24
C LEU A 233 -12.71 -74.29 -19.97
N PHE A 234 -11.62 -74.60 -20.67
CA PHE A 234 -10.96 -75.91 -20.65
C PHE A 234 -10.64 -76.44 -19.24
N SER A 235 -10.13 -75.59 -18.36
CA SER A 235 -9.64 -75.97 -17.01
C SER A 235 -10.71 -75.89 -15.91
N ASN A 236 -11.95 -75.49 -16.24
CA ASN A 236 -13.00 -75.26 -15.23
C ASN A 236 -13.24 -76.57 -14.49
N THR A 237 -13.30 -76.58 -13.16
CA THR A 237 -13.58 -77.79 -12.37
C THR A 237 -14.91 -77.64 -11.65
N THR A 238 -15.04 -76.59 -10.84
CA THR A 238 -16.23 -76.32 -10.02
C THR A 238 -16.84 -74.94 -10.25
N GLY A 239 -16.24 -74.09 -11.09
CA GLY A 239 -16.78 -72.77 -11.44
C GLY A 239 -18.15 -72.87 -12.11
N TYR A 240 -19.00 -71.87 -11.89
CA TYR A 240 -20.41 -71.86 -12.34
C TYR A 240 -20.80 -70.50 -12.94
N LEU A 241 -21.89 -70.47 -13.72
CA LEU A 241 -22.42 -69.27 -14.39
C LEU A 241 -21.40 -68.55 -15.32
N ASN A 242 -20.34 -69.23 -15.78
CA ASN A 242 -19.37 -68.62 -16.69
C ASN A 242 -19.82 -68.72 -18.16
N SER A 243 -19.67 -67.66 -18.93
CA SER A 243 -19.92 -67.60 -20.37
C SER A 243 -18.64 -67.31 -21.14
N ALA A 244 -18.26 -68.17 -22.09
CA ALA A 244 -17.00 -68.12 -22.82
C ALA A 244 -17.23 -68.35 -24.33
N MET A 245 -17.36 -67.27 -25.10
CA MET A 245 -17.59 -67.29 -26.54
C MET A 245 -16.32 -66.87 -27.29
N GLY A 246 -15.47 -67.85 -27.61
CA GLY A 246 -14.21 -67.64 -28.33
C GLY A 246 -13.23 -68.78 -28.12
N SER A 247 -12.27 -68.94 -29.03
CA SER A 247 -11.17 -69.90 -28.83
C SER A 247 -10.33 -69.50 -27.62
N LEU A 248 -10.03 -70.45 -26.73
CA LEU A 248 -9.20 -70.25 -25.53
C LEU A 248 -9.71 -69.16 -24.56
N ALA A 249 -11.00 -68.81 -24.64
CA ALA A 249 -11.67 -67.92 -23.69
C ALA A 249 -11.85 -68.62 -22.33
N LEU A 250 -11.53 -67.93 -21.22
CA LEU A 250 -11.54 -68.48 -19.85
C LEU A 250 -10.79 -69.83 -19.70
N PHE A 251 -9.75 -70.05 -20.51
CA PHE A 251 -9.03 -71.33 -20.61
C PHE A 251 -8.55 -71.88 -19.26
N SER A 252 -7.97 -71.02 -18.41
CA SER A 252 -7.36 -71.41 -17.13
C SER A 252 -8.33 -71.42 -15.94
N ASN A 253 -9.60 -71.04 -16.13
CA ASN A 253 -10.56 -70.87 -15.04
C ASN A 253 -10.70 -72.19 -14.30
N THR A 254 -10.62 -72.22 -12.97
CA THR A 254 -10.79 -73.46 -12.19
C THR A 254 -12.04 -73.38 -11.33
N THR A 255 -12.12 -72.34 -10.48
CA THR A 255 -13.22 -72.13 -9.54
C THR A 255 -13.90 -70.76 -9.68
N GLY A 256 -13.36 -69.85 -10.51
CA GLY A 256 -13.97 -68.56 -10.80
C GLY A 256 -15.40 -68.71 -11.36
N HIS A 257 -16.30 -67.80 -10.99
CA HIS A 257 -17.72 -67.87 -11.33
C HIS A 257 -18.26 -66.54 -11.89
N SER A 258 -19.43 -66.60 -12.53
CA SER A 258 -20.13 -65.43 -13.08
C SER A 258 -19.33 -64.61 -14.11
N ASN A 259 -18.26 -65.16 -14.68
CA ASN A 259 -17.42 -64.44 -15.65
C ASN A 259 -18.03 -64.51 -17.06
N SER A 260 -17.96 -63.42 -17.82
CA SER A 260 -18.40 -63.36 -19.23
C SER A 260 -17.22 -62.98 -20.13
N ALA A 261 -16.94 -63.77 -21.17
CA ALA A 261 -15.74 -63.66 -21.98
C ALA A 261 -16.05 -63.88 -23.47
N THR A 262 -16.08 -62.80 -24.26
CA THR A 262 -16.43 -62.84 -25.70
C THR A 262 -15.25 -62.41 -26.57
N GLY A 263 -14.59 -63.37 -27.20
CA GLY A 263 -13.45 -63.15 -28.09
C GLY A 263 -12.28 -64.10 -27.83
N SER A 264 -11.37 -64.22 -28.80
CA SER A 264 -10.19 -65.09 -28.67
C SER A 264 -9.28 -64.66 -27.52
N TYR A 265 -8.81 -65.62 -26.71
CA TYR A 265 -7.94 -65.39 -25.55
C TYR A 265 -8.49 -64.40 -24.49
N THR A 266 -9.81 -64.22 -24.41
CA THR A 266 -10.44 -63.40 -23.35
C THR A 266 -10.37 -64.09 -21.99
N LEU A 267 -10.03 -63.35 -20.93
CA LEU A 267 -9.89 -63.88 -19.56
C LEU A 267 -9.04 -65.17 -19.46
N HIS A 268 -8.06 -65.32 -20.35
CA HIS A 268 -7.36 -66.58 -20.60
C HIS A 268 -6.68 -67.19 -19.36
N SER A 269 -6.05 -66.35 -18.54
CA SER A 269 -5.29 -66.75 -17.35
C SER A 269 -6.12 -66.81 -16.07
N ASN A 270 -7.43 -66.50 -16.12
CA ASN A 270 -8.26 -66.41 -14.93
C ASN A 270 -8.30 -67.76 -14.24
N THR A 271 -8.16 -67.84 -12.91
CA THR A 271 -8.25 -69.09 -12.17
C THR A 271 -9.39 -69.04 -11.17
N THR A 272 -9.39 -68.03 -10.30
CA THR A 272 -10.36 -67.85 -9.22
C THR A 272 -11.11 -66.52 -9.27
N GLY A 273 -10.72 -65.59 -10.15
CA GLY A 273 -11.41 -64.29 -10.30
C GLY A 273 -12.86 -64.46 -10.73
N TYR A 274 -13.76 -63.59 -10.26
CA TYR A 274 -15.20 -63.70 -10.47
C TYR A 274 -15.86 -62.37 -10.88
N GLU A 275 -17.05 -62.47 -11.48
CA GLU A 275 -17.85 -61.34 -11.98
C GLU A 275 -17.09 -60.41 -12.97
N ASN A 276 -16.09 -60.95 -13.69
CA ASN A 276 -15.39 -60.21 -14.73
C ASN A 276 -16.14 -60.27 -16.08
N SER A 277 -16.16 -59.18 -16.82
CA SER A 277 -16.84 -59.05 -18.13
C SER A 277 -15.86 -58.57 -19.20
N ALA A 278 -15.47 -59.45 -20.12
CA ALA A 278 -14.48 -59.20 -21.16
C ALA A 278 -15.07 -59.35 -22.57
N MET A 279 -14.83 -58.37 -23.45
CA MET A 279 -15.21 -58.43 -24.86
C MET A 279 -14.10 -57.89 -25.76
N GLY A 280 -13.61 -58.72 -26.69
CA GLY A 280 -12.56 -58.38 -27.65
C GLY A 280 -11.26 -59.17 -27.43
N SER A 281 -10.51 -59.37 -28.51
CA SER A 281 -9.33 -60.26 -28.50
C SER A 281 -8.28 -59.84 -27.46
N PHE A 282 -7.86 -60.78 -26.60
CA PHE A 282 -6.96 -60.59 -25.46
C PHE A 282 -7.44 -59.57 -24.38
N ALA A 283 -8.75 -59.27 -24.29
CA ALA A 283 -9.26 -58.50 -23.15
C ALA A 283 -9.13 -59.31 -21.84
N LEU A 284 -8.64 -58.68 -20.77
CA LEU A 284 -8.38 -59.32 -19.46
C LEU A 284 -7.46 -60.57 -19.52
N TRP A 285 -6.58 -60.67 -20.52
CA TRP A 285 -5.79 -61.89 -20.79
C TRP A 285 -5.00 -62.42 -19.58
N GLY A 286 -4.29 -61.56 -18.86
CA GLY A 286 -3.42 -61.91 -17.74
C GLY A 286 -4.12 -62.06 -16.38
N ASN A 287 -5.43 -61.82 -16.30
CA ASN A 287 -6.16 -61.81 -15.03
C ASN A 287 -6.06 -63.18 -14.37
N THR A 288 -5.70 -63.28 -13.10
CA THR A 288 -5.62 -64.57 -12.38
C THR A 288 -6.68 -64.64 -11.28
N THR A 289 -6.67 -63.66 -10.37
CA THR A 289 -7.59 -63.60 -9.22
C THR A 289 -8.41 -62.31 -9.16
N GLY A 290 -8.10 -61.30 -10.00
CA GLY A 290 -8.84 -60.04 -10.06
C GLY A 290 -10.32 -60.24 -10.38
N SER A 291 -11.19 -59.45 -9.75
CA SER A 291 -12.64 -59.61 -9.77
C SER A 291 -13.38 -58.30 -10.03
N TYR A 292 -14.64 -58.38 -10.45
CA TYR A 292 -15.49 -57.23 -10.84
C TYR A 292 -14.92 -56.35 -11.98
N ASN A 293 -13.98 -56.85 -12.80
CA ASN A 293 -13.38 -56.05 -13.87
C ASN A 293 -14.20 -56.10 -15.16
N SER A 294 -14.34 -54.95 -15.83
CA SER A 294 -14.99 -54.81 -17.14
C SER A 294 -13.97 -54.38 -18.20
N ALA A 295 -13.88 -55.08 -19.32
CA ALA A 295 -12.88 -54.83 -20.37
C ALA A 295 -13.46 -55.02 -21.78
N VAL A 296 -13.81 -53.92 -22.44
CA VAL A 296 -14.39 -53.89 -23.79
C VAL A 296 -13.40 -53.27 -24.77
N GLY A 297 -12.75 -54.11 -25.56
CA GLY A 297 -11.79 -53.73 -26.59
C GLY A 297 -10.59 -54.65 -26.66
N ARG A 298 -9.95 -54.72 -27.83
CA ARG A 298 -8.72 -55.50 -28.04
C ARG A 298 -7.64 -55.06 -27.04
N LEU A 299 -7.05 -56.01 -26.30
CA LEU A 299 -6.03 -55.77 -25.26
C LEU A 299 -6.46 -54.79 -24.15
N ALA A 300 -7.76 -54.60 -23.90
CA ALA A 300 -8.23 -53.88 -22.72
C ALA A 300 -7.90 -54.67 -21.44
N LEU A 301 -7.33 -54.02 -20.42
CA LEU A 301 -6.87 -54.67 -19.17
C LEU A 301 -5.90 -55.86 -19.35
N SER A 302 -5.16 -55.92 -20.46
CA SER A 302 -4.42 -57.12 -20.89
C SER A 302 -3.48 -57.72 -19.84
N ASN A 303 -2.82 -56.90 -19.02
CA ASN A 303 -1.83 -57.35 -18.04
C ASN A 303 -2.36 -57.42 -16.60
N ASN A 304 -3.65 -57.14 -16.36
CA ASN A 304 -4.24 -57.15 -15.01
C ASN A 304 -4.01 -58.54 -14.41
N THR A 305 -3.53 -58.65 -13.17
CA THR A 305 -3.35 -59.96 -12.52
C THR A 305 -4.30 -60.10 -11.33
N THR A 306 -4.23 -59.12 -10.43
CA THR A 306 -4.96 -59.11 -9.15
C THR A 306 -5.65 -57.77 -8.87
N GLY A 307 -5.72 -56.86 -9.86
CA GLY A 307 -6.46 -55.61 -9.73
C GLY A 307 -7.97 -55.84 -9.82
N ASP A 308 -8.73 -55.23 -8.90
CA ASP A 308 -10.18 -55.38 -8.78
C ASP A 308 -10.95 -54.12 -9.22
N SER A 309 -12.20 -54.33 -9.65
CA SER A 309 -13.19 -53.28 -9.92
C SER A 309 -12.78 -52.25 -10.99
N ASN A 310 -11.88 -52.61 -11.91
CA ASN A 310 -11.46 -51.71 -13.00
C ASN A 310 -12.41 -51.81 -14.20
N SER A 311 -12.64 -50.69 -14.89
CA SER A 311 -13.47 -50.60 -16.09
C SER A 311 -12.66 -50.01 -17.24
N ALA A 312 -12.56 -50.73 -18.36
CA ALA A 312 -11.80 -50.32 -19.54
C ALA A 312 -12.64 -50.47 -20.81
N MET A 313 -12.75 -49.41 -21.60
CA MET A 313 -13.48 -49.39 -22.88
C MET A 313 -12.64 -48.69 -23.96
N GLY A 314 -11.99 -49.48 -24.82
CA GLY A 314 -11.13 -49.00 -25.89
C GLY A 314 -10.00 -49.96 -26.22
N ASN A 315 -9.27 -49.71 -27.31
CA ASN A 315 -8.06 -50.48 -27.59
C ASN A 315 -6.97 -50.09 -26.57
N ARG A 316 -6.38 -51.08 -25.89
CA ARG A 316 -5.29 -50.89 -24.89
C ARG A 316 -5.64 -49.94 -23.72
N ALA A 317 -6.92 -49.75 -23.43
CA ALA A 317 -7.33 -49.07 -22.19
C ALA A 317 -6.86 -49.89 -20.97
N LEU A 318 -6.19 -49.24 -20.01
CA LEU A 318 -5.57 -49.86 -18.82
C LEU A 318 -4.66 -51.06 -19.15
N TYR A 319 -3.97 -51.03 -20.31
CA TYR A 319 -3.18 -52.15 -20.83
C TYR A 319 -2.17 -52.73 -19.82
N SER A 320 -1.42 -51.87 -19.14
CA SER A 320 -0.31 -52.26 -18.26
C SER A 320 -0.72 -52.53 -16.81
N ASN A 321 -2.02 -52.38 -16.46
CA ASN A 321 -2.47 -52.51 -15.07
C ASN A 321 -2.09 -53.88 -14.55
N THR A 322 -1.55 -54.00 -13.34
CA THR A 322 -1.23 -55.30 -12.73
C THR A 322 -2.04 -55.50 -11.45
N THR A 323 -1.93 -54.55 -10.52
CA THR A 323 -2.60 -54.58 -9.21
C THR A 323 -3.35 -53.29 -8.89
N GLY A 324 -3.41 -52.32 -9.81
CA GLY A 324 -4.21 -51.11 -9.64
C GLY A 324 -5.71 -51.43 -9.55
N VAL A 325 -6.44 -50.70 -8.70
CA VAL A 325 -7.85 -50.98 -8.38
C VAL A 325 -8.77 -49.80 -8.67
N ALA A 326 -10.04 -50.08 -8.96
CA ALA A 326 -11.11 -49.10 -9.13
C ALA A 326 -10.83 -48.00 -10.20
N ASN A 327 -10.00 -48.29 -11.21
CA ASN A 327 -9.72 -47.35 -12.29
C ASN A 327 -10.78 -47.43 -13.40
N SER A 328 -11.13 -46.30 -14.02
CA SER A 328 -12.03 -46.21 -15.16
C SER A 328 -11.31 -45.60 -16.37
N ALA A 329 -11.33 -46.26 -17.52
CA ALA A 329 -10.56 -45.88 -18.70
C ALA A 329 -11.36 -46.05 -20.00
N ILE A 330 -11.88 -44.95 -20.55
CA ILE A 330 -12.71 -44.93 -21.77
C ILE A 330 -11.95 -44.17 -22.87
N GLY A 331 -11.36 -44.90 -23.81
CA GLY A 331 -10.59 -44.34 -24.92
C GLY A 331 -9.47 -45.24 -25.42
N ASN A 332 -8.90 -44.90 -26.58
CA ASN A 332 -7.67 -45.56 -27.06
C ASN A 332 -6.49 -45.19 -26.14
N ASN A 333 -5.76 -46.20 -25.66
CA ASN A 333 -4.65 -46.06 -24.70
C ASN A 333 -4.95 -45.25 -23.41
N ALA A 334 -6.22 -45.11 -23.01
CA ALA A 334 -6.56 -44.44 -21.75
C ALA A 334 -5.94 -45.20 -20.56
N LEU A 335 -5.21 -44.52 -19.67
CA LEU A 335 -4.44 -45.12 -18.56
C LEU A 335 -3.46 -46.25 -19.01
N TYR A 336 -2.89 -46.17 -20.21
CA TYR A 336 -2.07 -47.22 -20.81
C TYR A 336 -0.95 -47.76 -19.93
N SER A 337 -0.21 -46.88 -19.25
CA SER A 337 1.00 -47.22 -18.49
C SER A 337 0.74 -47.56 -17.01
N ASN A 338 -0.53 -47.48 -16.55
CA ASN A 338 -0.87 -47.66 -15.14
C ASN A 338 -0.47 -49.06 -14.70
N THR A 339 0.22 -49.22 -13.56
CA THR A 339 0.57 -50.55 -13.03
C THR A 339 -0.14 -50.78 -11.68
N THR A 340 0.08 -49.86 -10.74
CA THR A 340 -0.45 -49.93 -9.36
C THR A 340 -1.30 -48.71 -8.97
N GLY A 341 -1.37 -47.68 -9.82
CA GLY A 341 -2.23 -46.51 -9.59
C GLY A 341 -3.70 -46.90 -9.43
N ALA A 342 -4.42 -46.20 -8.55
CA ALA A 342 -5.77 -46.59 -8.13
C ALA A 342 -6.77 -45.42 -8.17
N ALA A 343 -8.05 -45.75 -8.36
CA ALA A 343 -9.17 -44.82 -8.37
C ALA A 343 -9.00 -43.63 -9.35
N ASN A 344 -8.32 -43.85 -10.48
CA ASN A 344 -8.19 -42.87 -11.56
C ASN A 344 -9.35 -42.98 -12.55
N SER A 345 -9.76 -41.85 -13.14
CA SER A 345 -10.77 -41.79 -14.19
C SER A 345 -10.20 -41.12 -15.44
N ALA A 346 -10.16 -41.81 -16.57
CA ALA A 346 -9.61 -41.33 -17.83
C ALA A 346 -10.63 -41.52 -18.97
N ILE A 347 -11.13 -40.42 -19.52
CA ILE A 347 -12.12 -40.41 -20.61
C ILE A 347 -11.54 -39.58 -21.77
N GLY A 348 -10.97 -40.26 -22.75
CA GLY A 348 -10.32 -39.66 -23.91
C GLY A 348 -9.24 -40.56 -24.51
N ASN A 349 -8.95 -40.33 -25.79
CA ASN A 349 -7.76 -40.90 -26.44
C ASN A 349 -6.50 -40.33 -25.74
N ASP A 350 -5.58 -41.22 -25.35
CA ASP A 350 -4.32 -40.93 -24.64
C ASP A 350 -4.49 -40.15 -23.32
N ALA A 351 -5.67 -40.22 -22.67
CA ALA A 351 -5.89 -39.62 -21.36
C ALA A 351 -5.16 -40.42 -20.25
N LEU A 352 -4.41 -39.73 -19.37
CA LEU A 352 -3.54 -40.33 -18.34
C LEU A 352 -2.56 -41.41 -18.87
N TYR A 353 -2.12 -41.27 -20.13
CA TYR A 353 -1.32 -42.28 -20.85
C TYR A 353 -0.10 -42.78 -20.06
N SER A 354 0.66 -41.87 -19.45
CA SER A 354 1.92 -42.17 -18.76
C SER A 354 1.79 -42.53 -17.28
N ASN A 355 0.57 -42.54 -16.71
CA ASN A 355 0.38 -42.74 -15.26
C ASN A 355 0.94 -44.09 -14.86
N ILE A 356 1.78 -44.17 -13.82
CA ILE A 356 2.38 -45.44 -13.36
C ILE A 356 1.75 -45.83 -12.03
N THR A 357 1.90 -44.95 -11.03
CA THR A 357 1.45 -45.17 -9.65
C THR A 357 0.56 -44.05 -9.11
N GLY A 358 0.28 -43.02 -9.91
CA GLY A 358 -0.55 -41.89 -9.51
C GLY A 358 -1.99 -42.32 -9.20
N TYR A 359 -2.64 -41.69 -8.22
CA TYR A 359 -3.97 -42.05 -7.74
C TYR A 359 -4.93 -40.86 -7.61
N TYR A 360 -6.24 -41.15 -7.62
CA TYR A 360 -7.34 -40.16 -7.60
C TYR A 360 -7.26 -39.08 -8.69
N ASN A 361 -6.61 -39.34 -9.83
CA ASN A 361 -6.58 -38.40 -10.94
C ASN A 361 -7.82 -38.54 -11.83
N SER A 362 -8.36 -37.41 -12.30
CA SER A 362 -9.48 -37.34 -13.25
C SER A 362 -9.03 -36.62 -14.52
N ALA A 363 -9.16 -37.26 -15.68
CA ALA A 363 -8.71 -36.76 -16.98
C ALA A 363 -9.80 -36.96 -18.04
N ILE A 364 -10.47 -35.88 -18.46
CA ILE A 364 -11.58 -35.89 -19.41
C ILE A 364 -11.21 -35.01 -20.61
N GLY A 365 -10.77 -35.63 -21.69
CA GLY A 365 -10.28 -34.97 -22.89
C GLY A 365 -9.13 -35.73 -23.56
N ASN A 366 -8.93 -35.51 -24.86
CA ASN A 366 -7.77 -36.06 -25.55
C ASN A 366 -6.47 -35.45 -24.99
N ASN A 367 -5.49 -36.31 -24.71
CA ASN A 367 -4.20 -35.93 -24.13
C ASN A 367 -4.29 -35.19 -22.76
N ALA A 368 -5.41 -35.32 -22.02
CA ALA A 368 -5.51 -34.79 -20.66
C ALA A 368 -4.61 -35.58 -19.69
N LEU A 369 -3.80 -34.90 -18.88
CA LEU A 369 -2.81 -35.50 -17.97
C LEU A 369 -1.85 -36.52 -18.64
N TYR A 370 -1.53 -36.34 -19.92
CA TYR A 370 -0.76 -37.28 -20.74
C TYR A 370 0.56 -37.74 -20.10
N SER A 371 1.34 -36.81 -19.55
CA SER A 371 2.69 -37.06 -19.01
C SER A 371 2.73 -37.45 -17.53
N ASN A 372 1.58 -37.54 -16.85
CA ASN A 372 1.54 -37.78 -15.39
C ASN A 372 2.16 -39.14 -15.09
N THR A 373 3.11 -39.23 -14.16
CA THR A 373 3.74 -40.53 -13.79
C THR A 373 3.37 -40.93 -12.37
N THR A 374 3.52 -40.00 -11.42
CA THR A 374 3.27 -40.21 -9.98
C THR A 374 2.47 -39.09 -9.31
N GLY A 375 2.09 -38.03 -10.05
CA GLY A 375 1.21 -36.97 -9.55
C GLY A 375 -0.17 -37.50 -9.15
N ASN A 376 -0.73 -36.94 -8.08
CA ASN A 376 -1.97 -37.42 -7.44
C ASN A 376 -3.03 -36.32 -7.35
N GLN A 377 -4.30 -36.75 -7.29
CA GLN A 377 -5.45 -35.86 -7.02
C GLN A 377 -5.54 -34.67 -8.00
N ASN A 378 -5.06 -34.85 -9.24
CA ASN A 378 -5.18 -33.84 -10.29
C ASN A 378 -6.51 -34.02 -11.05
N SER A 379 -7.14 -32.91 -11.42
CA SER A 379 -8.36 -32.88 -12.25
C SER A 379 -8.09 -32.11 -13.54
N ALA A 380 -8.30 -32.74 -14.69
CA ALA A 380 -8.03 -32.18 -16.00
C ALA A 380 -9.24 -32.41 -16.92
N MET A 381 -9.90 -31.33 -17.35
CA MET A 381 -11.04 -31.36 -18.26
C MET A 381 -10.78 -30.45 -19.47
N GLY A 382 -10.49 -31.06 -20.61
CA GLY A 382 -10.19 -30.35 -21.86
C GLY A 382 -9.08 -31.00 -22.68
N TYR A 383 -8.95 -30.56 -23.92
CA TYR A 383 -7.83 -30.95 -24.78
C TYR A 383 -6.51 -30.47 -24.19
N ARG A 384 -5.57 -31.40 -23.95
CA ARG A 384 -4.23 -31.13 -23.39
C ARG A 384 -4.22 -30.38 -22.04
N ALA A 385 -5.29 -30.47 -21.25
CA ALA A 385 -5.27 -29.97 -19.88
C ALA A 385 -4.24 -30.76 -19.04
N LEU A 386 -3.36 -30.06 -18.31
CA LEU A 386 -2.25 -30.63 -17.54
C LEU A 386 -1.33 -31.59 -18.33
N TYR A 387 -1.15 -31.35 -19.63
CA TYR A 387 -0.42 -32.25 -20.55
C TYR A 387 0.98 -32.66 -20.06
N SER A 388 1.76 -31.71 -19.55
CA SER A 388 3.17 -31.91 -19.16
C SER A 388 3.37 -32.32 -17.70
N ASN A 389 2.29 -32.47 -16.92
CA ASN A 389 2.39 -32.75 -15.47
C ASN A 389 3.08 -34.10 -15.28
N THR A 390 4.09 -34.19 -14.40
CA THR A 390 4.77 -35.47 -14.12
C THR A 390 4.53 -35.90 -12.68
N THR A 391 4.84 -35.02 -11.73
CA THR A 391 4.74 -35.27 -10.28
C THR A 391 3.92 -34.22 -9.53
N GLY A 392 3.52 -33.12 -10.18
CA GLY A 392 2.61 -32.12 -9.60
C GLY A 392 1.29 -32.74 -9.13
N TYR A 393 0.74 -32.21 -8.03
CA TYR A 393 -0.43 -32.77 -7.35
C TYR A 393 -1.40 -31.67 -6.88
N TYR A 394 -2.66 -32.04 -6.61
CA TYR A 394 -3.78 -31.13 -6.32
C TYR A 394 -4.06 -30.06 -7.40
N ASN A 395 -3.62 -30.25 -8.65
CA ASN A 395 -3.88 -29.27 -9.71
C ASN A 395 -5.27 -29.50 -10.34
N SER A 396 -6.00 -28.41 -10.61
CA SER A 396 -7.30 -28.42 -11.29
C SER A 396 -7.21 -27.60 -12.57
N ALA A 397 -7.52 -28.19 -13.72
CA ALA A 397 -7.36 -27.58 -15.04
C ALA A 397 -8.59 -27.83 -15.92
N ILE A 398 -9.37 -26.79 -16.20
CA ILE A 398 -10.62 -26.86 -16.98
C ILE A 398 -10.51 -25.91 -18.16
N GLY A 399 -10.22 -26.44 -19.35
CA GLY A 399 -10.03 -25.66 -20.58
C GLY A 399 -9.07 -26.30 -21.58
N ASN A 400 -9.01 -25.74 -22.79
CA ASN A 400 -8.01 -26.08 -23.79
C ASN A 400 -6.63 -25.60 -23.29
N ASN A 401 -5.63 -26.48 -23.26
CA ASN A 401 -4.26 -26.20 -22.78
C ASN A 401 -4.17 -25.59 -21.34
N ALA A 402 -5.19 -25.73 -20.50
CA ALA A 402 -5.12 -25.24 -19.12
C ALA A 402 -4.00 -25.97 -18.34
N LEU A 403 -3.11 -25.20 -17.70
CA LEU A 403 -1.89 -25.74 -17.04
C LEU A 403 -1.00 -26.63 -17.95
N TYR A 404 -0.97 -26.37 -19.27
CA TYR A 404 -0.28 -27.22 -20.26
C TYR A 404 1.17 -27.57 -19.90
N SER A 405 1.96 -26.59 -19.45
CA SER A 405 3.39 -26.75 -19.20
C SER A 405 3.75 -27.20 -17.77
N ASN A 406 2.75 -27.40 -16.89
CA ASN A 406 3.00 -27.70 -15.47
C ASN A 406 3.77 -29.01 -15.38
N THR A 407 4.90 -29.06 -14.66
CA THR A 407 5.67 -30.31 -14.49
C THR A 407 5.59 -30.78 -13.05
N THR A 408 5.95 -29.91 -12.10
CA THR A 408 6.00 -30.19 -10.66
C THR A 408 5.18 -29.23 -9.81
N GLY A 409 4.64 -28.14 -10.38
CA GLY A 409 3.82 -27.16 -9.67
C GLY A 409 2.60 -27.79 -8.98
N VAL A 410 2.27 -27.29 -7.79
CA VAL A 410 1.32 -27.89 -6.84
C VAL A 410 0.14 -26.94 -6.55
N ALA A 411 -1.05 -27.53 -6.38
CA ALA A 411 -2.27 -26.84 -5.95
C ALA A 411 -2.68 -25.63 -6.82
N ASN A 412 -2.38 -25.67 -8.13
CA ASN A 412 -2.80 -24.63 -9.06
C ASN A 412 -4.22 -24.91 -9.59
N SER A 413 -5.04 -23.86 -9.74
CA SER A 413 -6.39 -23.93 -10.30
C SER A 413 -6.50 -23.05 -11.55
N ALA A 414 -6.78 -23.66 -12.71
CA ALA A 414 -6.92 -22.99 -14.00
C ALA A 414 -8.28 -23.29 -14.63
N MET A 415 -9.06 -22.26 -14.96
CA MET A 415 -10.37 -22.37 -15.61
C MET A 415 -10.48 -21.38 -16.77
N GLY A 416 -10.25 -21.87 -17.99
CA GLY A 416 -10.22 -21.09 -19.22
C GLY A 416 -9.25 -21.67 -20.25
N SER A 417 -9.41 -21.30 -21.52
CA SER A 417 -8.41 -21.64 -22.54
C SER A 417 -7.11 -20.92 -22.24
N ASP A 418 -6.01 -21.69 -22.24
CA ASP A 418 -4.64 -21.23 -22.05
C ASP A 418 -4.39 -20.53 -20.69
N ALA A 419 -5.25 -20.78 -19.70
CA ALA A 419 -5.04 -20.32 -18.32
C ALA A 419 -3.86 -21.08 -17.67
N LEU A 420 -2.92 -20.33 -17.08
CA LEU A 420 -1.64 -20.86 -16.55
C LEU A 420 -0.84 -21.72 -17.56
N PHE A 421 -0.95 -21.43 -18.87
CA PHE A 421 -0.34 -22.22 -19.96
C PHE A 421 1.14 -22.53 -19.74
N SER A 422 1.93 -21.53 -19.33
CA SER A 422 3.40 -21.63 -19.22
C SER A 422 3.90 -22.09 -17.84
N ASN A 423 3.00 -22.34 -16.88
CA ASN A 423 3.40 -22.63 -15.50
C ASN A 423 4.24 -23.90 -15.48
N THR A 424 5.42 -23.91 -14.87
CA THR A 424 6.27 -25.12 -14.79
C THR A 424 6.37 -25.61 -13.35
N THR A 425 6.78 -24.73 -12.44
CA THR A 425 7.01 -25.04 -11.03
C THR A 425 6.28 -24.10 -10.06
N GLY A 426 5.61 -23.05 -10.56
CA GLY A 426 4.79 -22.15 -9.75
C GLY A 426 3.65 -22.86 -9.02
N ASN A 427 3.34 -22.44 -7.79
CA ASN A 427 2.43 -23.12 -6.88
C ASN A 427 1.30 -22.21 -6.38
N GLN A 428 0.17 -22.82 -6.01
CA GLN A 428 -0.98 -22.15 -5.39
C GLN A 428 -1.56 -21.00 -6.23
N ASN A 429 -1.34 -20.99 -7.55
CA ASN A 429 -1.90 -19.97 -8.43
C ASN A 429 -3.34 -20.30 -8.81
N SER A 430 -4.20 -19.29 -8.87
CA SER A 430 -5.60 -19.41 -9.32
C SER A 430 -5.82 -18.50 -10.53
N ALA A 431 -6.29 -19.06 -11.65
CA ALA A 431 -6.46 -18.37 -12.92
C ALA A 431 -7.83 -18.70 -13.54
N ILE A 432 -8.71 -17.72 -13.68
CA ILE A 432 -10.05 -17.87 -14.26
C ILE A 432 -10.22 -16.88 -15.40
N GLY A 433 -10.34 -17.38 -16.63
CA GLY A 433 -10.49 -16.58 -17.84
C GLY A 433 -9.52 -16.97 -18.96
N TYR A 434 -9.76 -16.45 -20.17
CA TYR A 434 -8.87 -16.65 -21.30
C TYR A 434 -7.50 -16.03 -21.01
N LYS A 435 -6.43 -16.84 -21.12
CA LYS A 435 -5.03 -16.43 -20.92
C LYS A 435 -4.73 -15.74 -19.58
N ALA A 436 -5.53 -16.00 -18.54
CA ALA A 436 -5.19 -15.60 -17.18
C ALA A 436 -3.89 -16.29 -16.73
N LEU A 437 -2.91 -15.52 -16.24
CA LEU A 437 -1.57 -16.00 -15.87
C LEU A 437 -0.83 -16.81 -16.96
N TYR A 438 -1.08 -16.51 -18.25
CA TYR A 438 -0.57 -17.27 -19.40
C TYR A 438 0.95 -17.50 -19.37
N SER A 439 1.74 -16.47 -19.05
CA SER A 439 3.21 -16.51 -19.08
C SER A 439 3.87 -16.97 -17.78
N ASN A 440 3.08 -17.28 -16.72
CA ASN A 440 3.63 -17.62 -15.40
C ASN A 440 4.51 -18.85 -15.53
N THR A 441 5.71 -18.87 -14.95
CA THR A 441 6.60 -20.04 -14.97
C THR A 441 6.87 -20.53 -13.55
N THR A 442 7.34 -19.63 -12.69
CA THR A 442 7.77 -19.91 -11.31
C THR A 442 7.05 -19.07 -10.25
N GLY A 443 6.25 -18.07 -10.65
CA GLY A 443 5.48 -17.23 -9.73
C GLY A 443 4.44 -18.03 -8.93
N ASN A 444 4.23 -17.65 -7.67
CA ASN A 444 3.41 -18.38 -6.69
C ASN A 444 2.31 -17.49 -6.09
N GLN A 445 1.23 -18.11 -5.62
CA GLN A 445 0.13 -17.47 -4.88
C GLN A 445 -0.52 -16.29 -5.65
N ASN A 446 -0.46 -16.30 -6.99
CA ASN A 446 -1.13 -15.28 -7.80
C ASN A 446 -2.61 -15.66 -8.03
N PHE A 447 -3.50 -14.68 -7.95
CA PHE A 447 -4.95 -14.84 -8.12
C PHE A 447 -5.44 -13.94 -9.25
N ALA A 448 -5.77 -14.52 -10.40
CA ALA A 448 -6.17 -13.81 -11.62
C ALA A 448 -7.59 -14.22 -12.05
N ILE A 449 -8.51 -13.25 -12.13
CA ILE A 449 -9.85 -13.43 -12.70
C ILE A 449 -10.08 -12.38 -13.79
N GLY A 450 -10.11 -12.82 -15.05
CA GLY A 450 -10.37 -11.98 -16.20
C GLY A 450 -9.66 -12.43 -17.48
N ASN A 451 -10.06 -11.85 -18.61
CA ASN A 451 -9.34 -11.97 -19.88
C ASN A 451 -7.97 -11.29 -19.74
N ASN A 452 -6.88 -12.00 -20.06
CA ASN A 452 -5.50 -11.51 -19.99
C ASN A 452 -5.06 -10.95 -18.60
N ALA A 453 -5.73 -11.33 -17.51
CA ALA A 453 -5.31 -10.93 -16.16
C ALA A 453 -3.96 -11.56 -15.80
N LEU A 454 -2.97 -10.76 -15.39
CA LEU A 454 -1.58 -11.17 -15.16
C LEU A 454 -0.94 -11.91 -16.37
N PHE A 455 -1.29 -11.51 -17.60
CA PHE A 455 -0.87 -12.20 -18.83
C PHE A 455 0.64 -12.43 -18.94
N SER A 456 1.45 -11.40 -18.64
CA SER A 456 2.91 -11.42 -18.80
C SER A 456 3.69 -11.89 -17.57
N ASN A 457 3.01 -12.25 -16.47
CA ASN A 457 3.69 -12.58 -15.20
C ASN A 457 4.60 -13.78 -15.43
N THR A 458 5.85 -13.75 -14.98
CA THR A 458 6.77 -14.90 -15.12
C THR A 458 7.12 -15.46 -13.74
N SER A 459 7.65 -14.60 -12.86
CA SER A 459 8.10 -14.96 -11.52
C SER A 459 7.55 -14.07 -10.40
N GLY A 460 6.69 -13.09 -10.73
CA GLY A 460 5.98 -12.28 -9.73
C GLY A 460 5.09 -13.14 -8.82
N ASN A 461 5.03 -12.80 -7.53
CA ASN A 461 4.32 -13.57 -6.50
C ASN A 461 3.26 -12.72 -5.79
N ASN A 462 2.27 -13.38 -5.20
CA ASN A 462 1.25 -12.78 -4.34
C ASN A 462 0.42 -11.67 -5.03
N ASN A 463 0.32 -11.67 -6.36
CA ASN A 463 -0.45 -10.65 -7.08
C ASN A 463 -1.93 -11.04 -7.19
N VAL A 464 -2.82 -10.09 -6.93
CA VAL A 464 -4.28 -10.23 -7.09
C VAL A 464 -4.73 -9.35 -8.25
N ALA A 465 -5.41 -9.94 -9.23
CA ALA A 465 -5.85 -9.27 -10.45
C ALA A 465 -7.31 -9.64 -10.78
N MET A 466 -8.24 -8.70 -10.66
CA MET A 466 -9.67 -8.92 -10.91
C MET A 466 -10.24 -7.93 -11.93
N GLY A 467 -10.39 -8.37 -13.17
CA GLY A 467 -10.88 -7.57 -14.31
C GLY A 467 -10.17 -7.94 -15.62
N SER A 468 -10.64 -7.40 -16.73
CA SER A 468 -9.94 -7.57 -18.02
C SER A 468 -8.62 -6.80 -18.01
N SER A 469 -7.57 -7.45 -18.54
CA SER A 469 -6.22 -6.89 -18.73
C SER A 469 -5.58 -6.29 -17.47
N VAL A 470 -5.99 -6.73 -16.29
CA VAL A 470 -5.43 -6.26 -15.02
C VAL A 470 -4.03 -6.83 -14.82
N LEU A 471 -3.05 -5.97 -14.50
CA LEU A 471 -1.63 -6.34 -14.38
C LEU A 471 -1.10 -7.08 -15.64
N SER A 472 -1.60 -6.71 -16.83
CA SER A 472 -1.30 -7.36 -18.12
C SER A 472 0.20 -7.52 -18.36
N ASP A 473 0.97 -6.44 -18.16
CA ASP A 473 2.38 -6.37 -18.54
C ASP A 473 3.32 -6.71 -17.36
N ASN A 474 2.76 -7.14 -16.22
CA ASN A 474 3.52 -7.48 -15.02
C ASN A 474 4.43 -8.66 -15.31
N THR A 475 5.73 -8.55 -15.04
CA THR A 475 6.69 -9.65 -15.30
C THR A 475 7.22 -10.24 -14.00
N THR A 476 7.78 -9.39 -13.13
CA THR A 476 8.35 -9.79 -11.83
C THR A 476 7.77 -9.03 -10.63
N GLY A 477 6.98 -7.98 -10.88
CA GLY A 477 6.27 -7.23 -9.85
C GLY A 477 5.44 -8.15 -8.95
N SER A 478 5.51 -7.91 -7.63
CA SER A 478 4.99 -8.81 -6.60
C SER A 478 4.21 -8.06 -5.51
N ASN A 479 3.25 -8.76 -4.89
CA ASN A 479 2.35 -8.24 -3.86
C ASN A 479 1.46 -7.08 -4.33
N ASN A 480 1.14 -7.00 -5.63
CA ASN A 480 0.22 -5.99 -6.17
C ASN A 480 -1.24 -6.47 -6.08
N SER A 481 -2.17 -5.59 -5.71
CA SER A 481 -3.60 -5.90 -5.56
C SER A 481 -4.44 -4.97 -6.44
N ALA A 482 -5.03 -5.52 -7.51
CA ALA A 482 -5.64 -4.75 -8.58
C ALA A 482 -7.05 -5.24 -8.94
N MET A 483 -8.00 -4.31 -9.04
CA MET A 483 -9.41 -4.57 -9.36
C MET A 483 -9.99 -3.48 -10.28
N GLY A 484 -10.65 -3.91 -11.35
CA GLY A 484 -11.27 -3.05 -12.36
C GLY A 484 -10.52 -3.07 -13.69
N ASN A 485 -11.23 -2.85 -14.80
CA ASN A 485 -10.68 -2.98 -16.15
C ASN A 485 -9.43 -2.09 -16.35
N PHE A 486 -8.34 -2.68 -16.86
CA PHE A 486 -7.03 -2.03 -17.05
C PHE A 486 -6.37 -1.42 -15.78
N ALA A 487 -6.72 -1.89 -14.58
CA ALA A 487 -5.99 -1.50 -13.36
C ALA A 487 -4.54 -2.04 -13.40
N LEU A 488 -3.55 -1.19 -13.08
CA LEU A 488 -2.11 -1.49 -13.12
C LEU A 488 -1.64 -2.14 -14.45
N TYR A 489 -2.25 -1.76 -15.58
CA TYR A 489 -2.06 -2.41 -16.89
C TYR A 489 -0.58 -2.59 -17.28
N SER A 490 0.21 -1.51 -17.28
CA SER A 490 1.62 -1.53 -17.71
C SER A 490 2.65 -1.74 -16.60
N ASN A 491 2.23 -2.18 -15.39
CA ASN A 491 3.17 -2.52 -14.32
C ASN A 491 4.11 -3.59 -14.81
N THR A 492 5.43 -3.45 -14.68
CA THR A 492 6.39 -4.48 -15.13
C THR A 492 7.13 -5.09 -13.94
N THR A 493 7.70 -4.23 -13.09
CA THR A 493 8.50 -4.62 -11.91
C THR A 493 8.04 -3.94 -10.62
N GLY A 494 7.09 -3.00 -10.68
CA GLY A 494 6.51 -2.33 -9.51
C GLY A 494 5.90 -3.31 -8.50
N ASN A 495 6.08 -3.03 -7.21
CA ASN A 495 5.72 -3.92 -6.10
C ASN A 495 4.80 -3.23 -5.09
N GLN A 496 4.01 -4.01 -4.35
CA GLN A 496 3.18 -3.52 -3.23
C GLN A 496 2.14 -2.44 -3.62
N ASN A 497 1.76 -2.34 -4.91
CA ASN A 497 0.77 -1.36 -5.35
C ASN A 497 -0.67 -1.89 -5.16
N THR A 498 -1.58 -1.03 -4.71
CA THR A 498 -3.03 -1.29 -4.69
C THR A 498 -3.73 -0.40 -5.71
N ALA A 499 -4.55 -0.97 -6.61
CA ALA A 499 -5.25 -0.23 -7.66
C ALA A 499 -6.71 -0.70 -7.82
N ILE A 500 -7.66 0.08 -7.31
CA ILE A 500 -9.09 -0.25 -7.32
C ILE A 500 -9.84 0.81 -8.12
N GLY A 501 -10.19 0.48 -9.37
CA GLY A 501 -10.87 1.37 -10.30
C GLY A 501 -10.46 1.13 -11.74
N ASN A 502 -11.31 1.50 -12.70
CA ASN A 502 -10.94 1.41 -14.12
C ASN A 502 -9.77 2.38 -14.42
N ASN A 503 -8.74 1.87 -15.09
CA ASN A 503 -7.51 2.59 -15.41
C ASN A 503 -6.78 3.20 -14.17
N ALA A 504 -6.99 2.67 -12.97
CA ALA A 504 -6.21 3.08 -11.80
C ALA A 504 -4.75 2.59 -11.94
N LEU A 505 -3.77 3.47 -11.71
CA LEU A 505 -2.33 3.21 -11.90
C LEU A 505 -1.95 2.63 -13.29
N TYR A 506 -2.72 2.97 -14.34
CA TYR A 506 -2.59 2.39 -15.69
C TYR A 506 -1.15 2.34 -16.22
N SER A 507 -0.44 3.48 -16.17
CA SER A 507 0.88 3.65 -16.79
C SER A 507 2.06 3.23 -15.88
N ASN A 508 1.78 2.78 -14.65
CA ASN A 508 2.84 2.47 -13.67
C ASN A 508 3.75 1.40 -14.24
N THR A 509 5.07 1.55 -14.20
CA THR A 509 6.00 0.51 -14.70
C THR A 509 6.84 -0.05 -13.56
N MET A 510 7.53 0.82 -12.84
CA MET A 510 8.44 0.47 -11.74
C MET A 510 8.03 1.06 -10.39
N GLY A 511 7.08 2.01 -10.36
CA GLY A 511 6.59 2.62 -9.13
C GLY A 511 6.04 1.58 -8.15
N GLY A 512 6.34 1.74 -6.86
CA GLY A 512 5.97 0.81 -5.80
C GLY A 512 5.27 1.49 -4.61
N SER A 513 4.59 0.67 -3.82
CA SER A 513 3.88 1.08 -2.60
C SER A 513 2.78 2.14 -2.82
N ASN A 514 2.27 2.30 -4.06
CA ASN A 514 1.22 3.27 -4.36
C ASN A 514 -0.18 2.69 -4.09
N SER A 515 -1.09 3.50 -3.57
CA SER A 515 -2.49 3.13 -3.33
C SER A 515 -3.43 4.04 -4.12
N ALA A 516 -4.03 3.51 -5.19
CA ALA A 516 -4.98 4.21 -6.06
C ALA A 516 -6.39 3.62 -5.91
N MET A 517 -7.37 4.44 -5.54
CA MET A 517 -8.78 4.05 -5.42
C MET A 517 -9.68 5.06 -6.13
N GLY A 518 -10.18 4.70 -7.30
CA GLY A 518 -11.03 5.54 -8.16
C GLY A 518 -10.62 5.47 -9.63
N THR A 519 -11.57 5.75 -10.52
CA THR A 519 -11.33 5.78 -11.98
C THR A 519 -10.26 6.82 -12.32
N PHE A 520 -9.23 6.41 -13.06
CA PHE A 520 -8.05 7.21 -13.42
C PHE A 520 -7.23 7.77 -12.23
N ALA A 521 -7.35 7.23 -11.03
CA ALA A 521 -6.45 7.59 -9.92
C ALA A 521 -5.00 7.15 -10.25
N LEU A 522 -4.02 8.06 -10.12
CA LEU A 522 -2.61 7.86 -10.49
C LEU A 522 -2.38 7.34 -11.94
N PHE A 523 -3.26 7.70 -12.88
CA PHE A 523 -3.26 7.17 -14.26
C PHE A 523 -1.90 7.22 -14.98
N SER A 524 -1.18 8.34 -14.85
CA SER A 524 0.07 8.59 -15.58
C SER A 524 1.34 8.16 -14.83
N ASN A 525 1.21 7.58 -13.62
CA ASN A 525 2.38 7.26 -12.79
C ASN A 525 3.30 6.32 -13.55
N THR A 526 4.62 6.47 -13.46
CA THR A 526 5.56 5.54 -14.10
C THR A 526 6.55 4.98 -13.07
N THR A 527 7.19 5.87 -12.32
CA THR A 527 8.22 5.54 -11.31
C THR A 527 7.97 6.18 -9.93
N GLY A 528 6.94 7.02 -9.78
CA GLY A 528 6.54 7.58 -8.50
C GLY A 528 6.19 6.50 -7.48
N ASN A 529 6.59 6.70 -6.21
CA ASN A 529 6.45 5.73 -5.13
C ASN A 529 5.64 6.29 -3.95
N HIS A 530 5.04 5.41 -3.14
CA HIS A 530 4.37 5.76 -1.88
C HIS A 530 3.23 6.79 -2.02
N ASN A 531 2.65 6.98 -3.21
CA ASN A 531 1.54 7.92 -3.40
C ASN A 531 0.20 7.27 -3.00
N SER A 532 -0.68 8.04 -2.33
CA SER A 532 -2.03 7.62 -1.96
C SER A 532 -3.07 8.50 -2.64
N ALA A 533 -3.80 7.96 -3.61
CA ALA A 533 -4.78 8.68 -4.43
C ALA A 533 -6.19 8.06 -4.29
N ILE A 534 -7.11 8.76 -3.62
CA ILE A 534 -8.48 8.30 -3.38
C ILE A 534 -9.46 9.30 -3.99
N GLY A 535 -10.11 8.91 -5.08
CA GLY A 535 -11.07 9.72 -5.83
C GLY A 535 -10.80 9.71 -7.33
N ASN A 536 -11.83 10.05 -8.12
CA ASN A 536 -11.69 10.13 -9.58
C ASN A 536 -10.69 11.24 -9.97
N ASN A 537 -9.74 10.89 -10.86
CA ASN A 537 -8.65 11.73 -11.34
C ASN A 537 -7.70 12.27 -10.25
N ALA A 538 -7.65 11.66 -9.05
CA ALA A 538 -6.67 12.03 -8.04
C ALA A 538 -5.24 11.68 -8.53
N LEU A 539 -4.31 12.65 -8.49
CA LEU A 539 -2.93 12.52 -9.00
C LEU A 539 -2.85 12.04 -10.47
N PHE A 540 -3.82 12.43 -11.32
CA PHE A 540 -3.95 11.95 -12.71
C PHE A 540 -2.67 12.04 -13.54
N SER A 541 -1.99 13.20 -13.52
CA SER A 541 -0.79 13.48 -14.33
C SER A 541 0.53 13.06 -13.67
N ASN A 542 0.50 12.48 -12.46
CA ASN A 542 1.73 12.18 -11.71
C ASN A 542 2.59 11.21 -12.51
N THR A 543 3.88 11.44 -12.67
CA THR A 543 4.78 10.51 -13.38
C THR A 543 5.86 9.99 -12.44
N MET A 544 6.56 10.90 -11.77
CA MET A 544 7.70 10.61 -10.88
C MET A 544 7.53 11.17 -9.47
N GLY A 545 6.48 11.97 -9.21
CA GLY A 545 6.18 12.49 -7.87
C GLY A 545 5.96 11.36 -6.87
N TYR A 546 6.42 11.54 -5.62
CA TYR A 546 6.40 10.52 -4.57
C TYR A 546 5.87 11.08 -3.24
N GLU A 547 5.37 10.17 -2.39
CA GLU A 547 4.82 10.48 -1.06
C GLU A 547 3.72 11.58 -1.08
N ASN A 548 2.97 11.67 -2.18
CA ASN A 548 1.80 12.55 -2.24
C ASN A 548 0.54 11.83 -1.74
N THR A 549 -0.27 12.52 -0.92
CA THR A 549 -1.60 12.09 -0.52
C THR A 549 -2.65 12.98 -1.18
N ALA A 550 -3.61 12.39 -1.90
CA ALA A 550 -4.64 13.09 -2.66
C ALA A 550 -6.01 12.44 -2.42
N ILE A 551 -6.89 13.11 -1.66
CA ILE A 551 -8.20 12.57 -1.25
C ILE A 551 -9.32 13.49 -1.73
N GLY A 552 -9.97 13.13 -2.84
CA GLY A 552 -11.07 13.87 -3.45
C GLY A 552 -11.06 13.78 -4.98
N ASN A 553 -12.02 14.44 -5.63
CA ASN A 553 -12.08 14.51 -7.09
C ASN A 553 -11.15 15.61 -7.65
N ASN A 554 -10.40 15.26 -8.70
CA ASN A 554 -9.43 16.14 -9.40
C ASN A 554 -8.39 16.79 -8.45
N VAL A 555 -8.03 16.10 -7.37
CA VAL A 555 -7.02 16.55 -6.39
C VAL A 555 -5.62 16.27 -6.92
N LEU A 556 -4.71 17.26 -6.85
CA LEU A 556 -3.35 17.17 -7.40
C LEU A 556 -3.32 16.72 -8.89
N TYR A 557 -4.36 17.08 -9.66
CA TYR A 557 -4.61 16.58 -11.03
C TYR A 557 -3.42 16.78 -11.98
N SER A 558 -2.82 17.96 -11.97
CA SER A 558 -1.70 18.35 -12.84
C SER A 558 -0.31 17.98 -12.29
N ASN A 559 -0.23 17.35 -11.10
CA ASN A 559 1.07 17.05 -10.48
C ASN A 559 1.86 16.12 -11.38
N THR A 560 3.14 16.38 -11.65
CA THR A 560 3.98 15.51 -12.47
C THR A 560 5.15 14.98 -11.66
N THR A 561 5.89 15.87 -11.01
CA THR A 561 7.08 15.54 -10.20
C THR A 561 7.04 16.12 -8.78
N GLY A 562 6.00 16.90 -8.42
CA GLY A 562 5.78 17.37 -7.06
C GLY A 562 5.67 16.21 -6.06
N TYR A 563 6.17 16.40 -4.84
CA TYR A 563 6.36 15.34 -3.84
C TYR A 563 6.06 15.86 -2.41
N TYR A 564 5.79 14.96 -1.46
CA TYR A 564 5.31 15.29 -0.10
C TYR A 564 4.05 16.19 -0.03
N ASN A 565 3.24 16.30 -1.10
CA ASN A 565 2.02 17.11 -1.04
C ASN A 565 0.87 16.33 -0.38
N SER A 566 0.17 16.93 0.58
CA SER A 566 -0.99 16.34 1.26
C SER A 566 -2.25 17.17 0.99
N ALA A 567 -3.16 16.63 0.18
CA ALA A 567 -4.30 17.35 -0.37
C ALA A 567 -5.63 16.60 -0.13
N MET A 568 -6.65 17.32 0.37
CA MET A 568 -7.98 16.77 0.66
C MET A 568 -9.10 17.76 0.30
N GLY A 569 -10.11 17.28 -0.43
CA GLY A 569 -11.25 18.07 -0.89
C GLY A 569 -11.15 18.47 -2.37
N THR A 570 -12.30 18.65 -3.03
CA THR A 570 -12.39 18.81 -4.48
C THR A 570 -11.52 19.95 -5.02
N PHE A 571 -10.75 19.67 -6.07
CA PHE A 571 -9.81 20.61 -6.71
C PHE A 571 -8.71 21.19 -5.80
N ALA A 572 -8.44 20.60 -4.63
CA ALA A 572 -7.28 20.96 -3.81
C ALA A 572 -5.97 20.70 -4.59
N LEU A 573 -5.08 21.70 -4.63
CA LEU A 573 -3.81 21.67 -5.38
C LEU A 573 -3.95 21.23 -6.86
N GLN A 574 -5.10 21.48 -7.51
CA GLN A 574 -5.41 20.95 -8.85
C GLN A 574 -4.31 21.22 -9.89
N HIS A 575 -3.79 22.46 -9.94
CA HIS A 575 -2.80 22.88 -10.94
C HIS A 575 -1.34 22.73 -10.51
N ASN A 576 -1.06 22.11 -9.36
CA ASN A 576 0.30 21.87 -8.90
C ASN A 576 1.01 20.99 -9.92
N THR A 577 2.22 21.34 -10.37
CA THR A 577 3.00 20.53 -11.33
C THR A 577 4.25 19.98 -10.66
N THR A 578 5.06 20.87 -10.08
CA THR A 578 6.34 20.54 -9.44
C THR A 578 6.47 21.05 -8.00
N GLY A 579 5.48 21.80 -7.50
CA GLY A 579 5.44 22.24 -6.10
C GLY A 579 5.45 21.05 -5.13
N TYR A 580 6.09 21.20 -3.98
CA TYR A 580 6.32 20.12 -3.01
C TYR A 580 6.04 20.56 -1.57
N GLY A 581 5.80 19.59 -0.68
CA GLY A 581 5.56 19.85 0.75
C GLY A 581 4.30 20.67 1.06
N ASN A 582 3.37 20.85 0.10
CA ASN A 582 2.18 21.66 0.32
C ASN A 582 1.08 20.84 1.02
N SER A 583 0.42 21.43 2.02
CA SER A 583 -0.73 20.85 2.73
C SER A 583 -2.00 21.62 2.42
N ALA A 584 -2.96 21.02 1.72
CA ALA A 584 -4.19 21.68 1.24
C ALA A 584 -5.46 20.92 1.65
N ILE A 585 -6.18 21.41 2.65
CA ILE A 585 -7.41 20.78 3.19
C ILE A 585 -8.59 21.73 3.00
N GLY A 586 -9.44 21.43 2.03
CA GLY A 586 -10.63 22.19 1.68
C GLY A 586 -10.84 22.30 0.17
N SER A 587 -12.10 22.52 -0.24
CA SER A 587 -12.42 22.75 -1.66
C SER A 587 -11.67 23.98 -2.19
N LEU A 588 -10.99 23.82 -3.32
CA LEU A 588 -10.15 24.86 -3.97
C LEU A 588 -9.05 25.45 -3.07
N ALA A 589 -8.58 24.73 -2.05
CA ALA A 589 -7.38 25.11 -1.30
C ALA A 589 -6.14 24.97 -2.20
N LEU A 590 -5.33 26.03 -2.31
CA LEU A 590 -4.15 26.10 -3.19
C LEU A 590 -4.41 25.70 -4.66
N SER A 591 -5.64 25.89 -5.19
CA SER A 591 -6.05 25.33 -6.50
C SER A 591 -5.15 25.75 -7.67
N ASN A 592 -4.65 26.98 -7.67
CA ASN A 592 -3.86 27.56 -8.76
C ASN A 592 -2.34 27.42 -8.56
N ASN A 593 -1.89 26.78 -7.47
CA ASN A 593 -0.47 26.63 -7.17
C ASN A 593 0.17 25.80 -8.28
N THR A 594 1.28 26.24 -8.86
CA THR A 594 1.98 25.49 -9.92
C THR A 594 3.31 24.96 -9.41
N THR A 595 4.14 25.85 -8.88
CA THR A 595 5.50 25.55 -8.40
C THR A 595 5.77 26.00 -6.96
N GLY A 596 4.83 26.71 -6.32
CA GLY A 596 4.93 27.09 -4.91
C GLY A 596 5.05 25.86 -4.00
N TYR A 597 5.81 25.98 -2.92
CA TYR A 597 6.17 24.86 -2.03
C TYR A 597 6.12 25.25 -0.55
N ASN A 598 6.00 24.24 0.31
CA ASN A 598 5.87 24.36 1.76
C ASN A 598 4.73 25.29 2.23
N ASN A 599 3.65 25.40 1.46
CA ASN A 599 2.46 26.17 1.85
C ASN A 599 1.43 25.29 2.60
N THR A 600 0.83 25.84 3.65
CA THR A 600 -0.31 25.23 4.36
C THR A 600 -1.58 26.03 4.09
N ALA A 601 -2.64 25.36 3.64
CA ALA A 601 -3.94 25.95 3.33
C ALA A 601 -5.07 25.06 3.91
N MET A 602 -5.66 25.48 5.02
CA MET A 602 -6.76 24.77 5.69
C MET A 602 -8.03 25.64 5.69
N GLY A 603 -8.96 25.32 4.80
CA GLY A 603 -10.21 26.05 4.59
C GLY A 603 -10.55 26.19 3.11
N GLY A 604 -11.86 26.31 2.81
CA GLY A 604 -12.31 26.57 1.44
C GLY A 604 -11.73 27.88 0.88
N PHE A 605 -11.17 27.83 -0.33
CA PHE A 605 -10.47 28.93 -0.99
C PHE A 605 -9.26 29.52 -0.23
N ALA A 606 -8.69 28.80 0.75
CA ALA A 606 -7.43 29.22 1.37
C ALA A 606 -6.28 29.17 0.34
N LEU A 607 -5.53 30.27 0.21
CA LEU A 607 -4.44 30.43 -0.78
C LEU A 607 -4.85 30.08 -2.25
N SER A 608 -6.12 30.19 -2.63
CA SER A 608 -6.60 29.67 -3.94
C SER A 608 -5.90 30.26 -5.16
N SER A 609 -5.48 31.52 -5.10
CA SER A 609 -4.78 32.22 -6.19
C SER A 609 -3.26 32.04 -6.20
N ASN A 610 -2.68 31.35 -5.22
CA ASN A 610 -1.22 31.21 -5.11
C ASN A 610 -0.71 30.49 -6.35
N THR A 611 0.37 30.97 -6.97
CA THR A 611 0.98 30.32 -8.14
C THR A 611 2.38 29.82 -7.78
N THR A 612 3.21 30.73 -7.27
CA THR A 612 4.62 30.45 -6.94
C THR A 612 5.03 30.90 -5.53
N GLY A 613 4.12 31.51 -4.75
CA GLY A 613 4.42 31.93 -3.37
C GLY A 613 4.77 30.74 -2.47
N ILE A 614 5.66 30.94 -1.50
CA ILE A 614 6.23 29.87 -0.65
C ILE A 614 6.12 30.16 0.86
N TYR A 615 6.15 29.11 1.67
CA TYR A 615 6.11 29.17 3.15
C TYR A 615 4.88 29.90 3.75
N ASN A 616 3.77 30.02 3.01
CA ASN A 616 2.56 30.66 3.51
C ASN A 616 1.70 29.69 4.33
N SER A 617 1.09 30.17 5.41
CA SER A 617 0.22 29.38 6.31
C SER A 617 -1.16 30.04 6.47
N ALA A 618 -2.14 29.59 5.68
CA ALA A 618 -3.51 30.07 5.66
C ALA A 618 -4.47 29.08 6.35
N ILE A 619 -5.00 29.45 7.51
CA ILE A 619 -5.93 28.64 8.31
C ILE A 619 -7.23 29.42 8.50
N GLY A 620 -8.22 29.14 7.67
CA GLY A 620 -9.51 29.82 7.64
C GLY A 620 -10.08 29.93 6.23
N GLY A 621 -11.42 30.01 6.13
CA GLY A 621 -12.08 30.22 4.84
C GLY A 621 -11.61 31.54 4.19
N SER A 622 -11.12 31.44 2.94
CA SER A 622 -10.54 32.56 2.20
C SER A 622 -9.37 33.30 2.87
N ALA A 623 -8.64 32.67 3.78
CA ALA A 623 -7.37 33.20 4.28
C ALA A 623 -6.33 33.24 3.14
N LEU A 624 -5.59 34.36 3.00
CA LEU A 624 -4.63 34.62 1.92
C LEU A 624 -5.18 34.35 0.49
N ARG A 625 -6.50 34.47 0.28
CA ARG A 625 -7.18 34.03 -0.96
C ARG A 625 -6.57 34.60 -2.24
N SER A 626 -6.21 35.88 -2.24
CA SER A 626 -5.68 36.60 -3.42
C SER A 626 -4.16 36.47 -3.62
N ASN A 627 -3.44 35.79 -2.71
CA ASN A 627 -1.97 35.72 -2.76
C ASN A 627 -1.55 35.05 -4.07
N THR A 628 -0.56 35.60 -4.79
CA THR A 628 -0.05 34.99 -6.03
C THR A 628 1.39 34.55 -5.85
N THR A 629 2.25 35.48 -5.45
CA THR A 629 3.70 35.29 -5.28
C THR A 629 4.23 35.75 -3.93
N GLY A 630 3.34 36.20 -3.01
CA GLY A 630 3.73 36.59 -1.66
C GLY A 630 4.20 35.41 -0.82
N ASN A 631 5.13 35.64 0.11
CA ASN A 631 5.90 34.60 0.81
C ASN A 631 5.94 34.79 2.33
N ASN A 632 6.10 33.68 3.06
CA ASN A 632 6.23 33.67 4.53
C ASN A 632 5.05 34.32 5.28
N ASN A 633 3.87 34.41 4.66
CA ASN A 633 2.70 35.03 5.29
C ASN A 633 1.91 34.02 6.14
N VAL A 634 1.49 34.43 7.33
CA VAL A 634 0.64 33.64 8.25
C VAL A 634 -0.73 34.32 8.34
N ALA A 635 -1.80 33.58 8.08
CA ALA A 635 -3.18 34.08 8.16
C ALA A 635 -4.07 33.06 8.87
N ILE A 636 -4.38 33.31 10.15
CA ILE A 636 -5.20 32.44 11.00
C ILE A 636 -6.50 33.17 11.35
N GLY A 637 -7.58 32.84 10.63
CA GLY A 637 -8.88 33.48 10.76
C GLY A 637 -9.63 33.58 9.43
N TYR A 638 -10.94 33.81 9.51
CA TYR A 638 -11.75 34.05 8.31
C TYR A 638 -11.28 35.34 7.60
N ARG A 639 -10.92 35.21 6.31
CA ARG A 639 -10.42 36.32 5.47
C ARG A 639 -9.20 37.10 6.03
N GLY A 640 -8.38 36.49 6.89
CA GLY A 640 -7.07 37.06 7.24
C GLY A 640 -6.20 37.22 5.98
N LEU A 641 -5.57 38.39 5.80
CA LEU A 641 -4.77 38.74 4.61
C LEU A 641 -5.47 38.46 3.26
N SER A 642 -6.80 38.56 3.20
CA SER A 642 -7.57 38.07 2.04
C SER A 642 -7.26 38.77 0.71
N GLN A 643 -6.77 40.01 0.72
CA GLN A 643 -6.40 40.76 -0.48
C GLN A 643 -4.90 40.78 -0.79
N ASN A 644 -4.07 40.10 0.02
CA ASN A 644 -2.62 40.07 -0.20
C ASN A 644 -2.35 39.48 -1.58
N THR A 645 -1.46 40.09 -2.37
CA THR A 645 -1.05 39.57 -3.69
C THR A 645 0.42 39.20 -3.66
N THR A 646 1.26 40.16 -3.26
CA THR A 646 2.73 40.06 -3.25
C THR A 646 3.38 40.67 -2.01
N GLY A 647 2.61 40.91 -0.93
CA GLY A 647 3.18 41.29 0.37
C GLY A 647 3.81 40.08 1.06
N ASP A 648 4.96 40.28 1.70
CA ASP A 648 5.77 39.22 2.33
C ASP A 648 5.89 39.40 3.85
N PHE A 649 6.12 38.29 4.57
CA PHE A 649 6.36 38.26 6.02
C PHE A 649 5.24 38.86 6.89
N ASN A 650 4.00 38.91 6.40
CA ASN A 650 2.87 39.41 7.19
C ASN A 650 2.25 38.30 8.07
N SER A 651 1.91 38.63 9.31
CA SER A 651 1.21 37.73 10.25
C SER A 651 -0.14 38.32 10.65
N ALA A 652 -1.23 37.57 10.44
CA ALA A 652 -2.60 38.00 10.65
C ALA A 652 -3.39 36.95 11.43
N ILE A 653 -3.55 37.15 12.73
CA ILE A 653 -4.24 36.23 13.66
C ILE A 653 -5.52 36.91 14.15
N GLY A 654 -6.63 36.61 13.47
CA GLY A 654 -7.93 37.21 13.73
C GLY A 654 -8.82 37.26 12.49
N SER A 655 -10.13 37.35 12.69
CA SER A 655 -11.08 37.56 11.59
C SER A 655 -10.84 38.94 10.95
N PHE A 656 -10.68 38.96 9.62
CA PHE A 656 -10.34 40.16 8.84
C PHE A 656 -9.07 40.93 9.29
N ALA A 657 -8.14 40.29 10.01
CA ALA A 657 -6.83 40.88 10.29
C ALA A 657 -6.04 41.11 8.98
N LEU A 658 -5.46 42.30 8.80
CA LEU A 658 -4.77 42.73 7.57
C LEU A 658 -5.58 42.50 6.28
N TYR A 659 -6.92 42.58 6.34
CA TYR A 659 -7.81 42.19 5.24
C TYR A 659 -7.46 42.83 3.89
N SER A 660 -7.17 44.14 3.89
CA SER A 660 -6.95 44.93 2.67
C SER A 660 -5.49 44.95 2.17
N ASN A 661 -4.56 44.30 2.88
CA ASN A 661 -3.14 44.35 2.53
C ASN A 661 -2.94 43.82 1.12
N THR A 662 -2.20 44.52 0.26
CA THR A 662 -1.92 44.04 -1.11
C THR A 662 -0.45 43.71 -1.28
N THR A 663 0.42 44.69 -0.99
CA THR A 663 1.88 44.56 -1.12
C THR A 663 2.65 45.03 0.11
N GLY A 664 1.97 45.42 1.20
CA GLY A 664 2.63 45.74 2.47
C GLY A 664 3.36 44.53 3.04
N TYR A 665 4.50 44.74 3.71
CA TYR A 665 5.37 43.68 4.24
C TYR A 665 5.70 43.85 5.73
N GLU A 666 6.11 42.74 6.38
CA GLU A 666 6.51 42.68 7.80
C GLU A 666 5.45 43.21 8.80
N ASN A 667 4.17 43.20 8.43
CA ASN A 667 3.09 43.62 9.34
C ASN A 667 2.62 42.46 10.22
N SER A 668 2.46 42.71 11.52
CA SER A 668 1.92 41.77 12.50
C SER A 668 0.59 42.27 13.06
N ALA A 669 -0.49 41.50 12.94
CA ALA A 669 -1.85 41.88 13.31
C ALA A 669 -2.52 40.76 14.12
N ILE A 670 -2.66 40.95 15.43
CA ILE A 670 -3.26 39.99 16.37
C ILE A 670 -4.52 40.61 16.97
N GLY A 671 -5.68 40.17 16.49
CA GLY A 671 -6.99 40.70 16.87
C GLY A 671 -7.94 40.80 15.67
N SER A 672 -9.24 40.76 15.93
CA SER A 672 -10.24 40.99 14.88
C SER A 672 -10.11 42.41 14.33
N LEU A 673 -10.12 42.55 13.00
CA LEU A 673 -10.07 43.86 12.31
C LEU A 673 -8.81 44.71 12.63
N ALA A 674 -7.75 44.10 13.17
CA ALA A 674 -6.45 44.74 13.34
C ALA A 674 -5.80 44.99 11.96
N LEU A 675 -5.28 46.21 11.73
CA LEU A 675 -4.71 46.66 10.44
C LEU A 675 -5.65 46.45 9.23
N TYR A 676 -6.97 46.50 9.44
CA TYR A 676 -7.99 46.15 8.42
C TYR A 676 -7.81 46.85 7.07
N SER A 677 -7.50 48.15 7.09
CA SER A 677 -7.40 49.00 5.89
C SER A 677 -5.99 49.08 5.29
N ASN A 678 -5.00 48.38 5.86
CA ASN A 678 -3.60 48.47 5.39
C ASN A 678 -3.53 48.02 3.95
N THR A 679 -2.83 48.76 3.08
CA THR A 679 -2.63 48.36 1.68
C THR A 679 -1.15 48.26 1.36
N LEU A 680 -0.39 49.30 1.71
CA LEU A 680 1.04 49.47 1.40
C LEU A 680 1.90 49.76 2.64
N GLY A 681 1.30 49.92 3.83
CA GLY A 681 2.03 50.15 5.08
C GLY A 681 2.87 48.93 5.47
N ASN A 682 4.04 49.16 6.04
CA ASN A 682 5.04 48.13 6.35
C ASN A 682 5.49 48.18 7.81
N GLN A 683 5.97 47.06 8.35
CA GLN A 683 6.55 46.96 9.70
C GLN A 683 5.58 47.41 10.83
N ASN A 684 4.27 47.37 10.60
CA ASN A 684 3.29 47.74 11.63
C ASN A 684 2.96 46.54 12.53
N SER A 685 2.99 46.74 13.85
CA SER A 685 2.61 45.73 14.85
C SER A 685 1.34 46.15 15.60
N ALA A 686 0.22 45.48 15.34
CA ALA A 686 -1.09 45.75 15.92
C ALA A 686 -1.57 44.58 16.78
N MET A 687 -1.70 44.76 18.09
CA MET A 687 -2.19 43.77 19.04
C MET A 687 -3.42 44.29 19.78
N GLY A 688 -4.60 43.84 19.37
CA GLY A 688 -5.89 44.26 19.91
C GLY A 688 -6.96 44.38 18.83
N SER A 689 -8.24 44.19 19.20
CA SER A 689 -9.35 44.38 18.28
C SER A 689 -9.37 45.82 17.76
N SER A 690 -9.48 45.99 16.45
CA SER A 690 -9.47 47.30 15.76
C SER A 690 -8.21 48.16 15.96
N ALA A 691 -7.08 47.61 16.41
CA ALA A 691 -5.82 48.35 16.47
C ALA A 691 -5.33 48.70 15.05
N LEU A 692 -4.90 49.94 14.81
CA LEU A 692 -4.48 50.47 13.49
C LEU A 692 -5.51 50.25 12.36
N TRP A 693 -6.82 50.23 12.66
CA TRP A 693 -7.90 49.91 11.70
C TRP A 693 -7.76 50.66 10.36
N SER A 694 -7.56 51.98 10.41
CA SER A 694 -7.63 52.86 9.24
C SER A 694 -6.30 53.01 8.49
N ASN A 695 -5.23 52.41 8.99
CA ASN A 695 -3.88 52.59 8.43
C ASN A 695 -3.89 52.13 6.98
N THR A 696 -3.39 52.93 6.04
CA THR A 696 -3.31 52.53 4.62
C THR A 696 -1.86 52.39 4.16
N THR A 697 -1.06 53.43 4.41
CA THR A 697 0.36 53.50 4.01
C THR A 697 1.30 53.87 5.15
N GLY A 698 0.80 54.14 6.36
CA GLY A 698 1.64 54.39 7.54
C GLY A 698 2.52 53.18 7.86
N GLY A 699 3.77 53.42 8.26
CA GLY A 699 4.76 52.37 8.53
C GLY A 699 5.39 52.45 9.92
N ALA A 700 5.99 51.34 10.36
CA ALA A 700 6.70 51.21 11.65
C ALA A 700 5.85 51.58 12.89
N ASN A 701 4.51 51.50 12.82
CA ASN A 701 3.65 51.81 13.96
C ASN A 701 3.45 50.58 14.86
N SER A 702 3.58 50.76 16.18
CA SER A 702 3.30 49.74 17.20
C SER A 702 2.07 50.12 18.01
N ALA A 703 0.99 49.33 17.93
CA ALA A 703 -0.29 49.60 18.58
C ALA A 703 -0.74 48.39 19.43
N MET A 704 -0.70 48.52 20.76
CA MET A 704 -1.12 47.49 21.71
C MET A 704 -2.30 47.98 22.55
N GLY A 705 -3.49 47.41 22.29
CA GLY A 705 -4.74 47.77 22.94
C GLY A 705 -5.90 47.88 21.95
N ASN A 706 -7.13 47.63 22.42
CA ASN A 706 -8.31 47.86 21.60
C ASN A 706 -8.40 49.34 21.19
N GLY A 707 -8.56 49.59 19.88
CA GLY A 707 -8.63 50.94 19.30
C GLY A 707 -7.34 51.77 19.38
N ALA A 708 -6.18 51.19 19.71
CA ALA A 708 -4.91 51.91 19.65
C ALA A 708 -4.61 52.32 18.20
N LEU A 709 -4.28 53.60 17.97
CA LEU A 709 -4.06 54.20 16.64
C LEU A 709 -5.21 53.95 15.61
N TYR A 710 -6.46 53.84 16.07
CA TYR A 710 -7.62 53.46 15.25
C TYR A 710 -7.77 54.26 13.94
N SER A 711 -7.64 55.59 14.01
CA SER A 711 -7.84 56.50 12.86
C SER A 711 -6.58 56.74 12.02
N ASN A 712 -5.43 56.12 12.33
CA ASN A 712 -4.18 56.41 11.62
C ASN A 712 -4.33 56.10 10.14
N ILE A 713 -3.78 56.92 9.25
CA ILE A 713 -3.89 56.73 7.79
C ILE A 713 -2.49 56.59 7.19
N THR A 714 -1.67 57.62 7.39
CA THR A 714 -0.30 57.73 6.85
C THR A 714 0.75 58.01 7.93
N GLY A 715 0.32 58.30 9.17
CA GLY A 715 1.23 58.52 10.29
C GLY A 715 2.16 57.31 10.50
N SER A 716 3.42 57.57 10.81
CA SER A 716 4.46 56.54 10.86
C SER A 716 5.31 56.65 12.13
N SER A 717 5.97 55.55 12.51
CA SER A 717 6.81 55.44 13.72
C SER A 717 6.10 55.77 15.04
N ASN A 718 4.77 55.62 15.11
CA ASN A 718 4.01 55.86 16.35
C ASN A 718 3.98 54.61 17.24
N THR A 719 4.16 54.77 18.55
CA THR A 719 3.99 53.72 19.57
C THR A 719 2.81 54.06 20.47
N ALA A 720 1.77 53.22 20.48
CA ALA A 720 0.55 53.40 21.25
C ALA A 720 0.27 52.16 22.10
N MET A 721 0.41 52.25 23.43
CA MET A 721 0.17 51.14 24.36
C MET A 721 -0.90 51.53 25.40
N GLY A 722 -2.13 51.07 25.17
CA GLY A 722 -3.30 51.37 25.98
C GLY A 722 -4.59 51.34 25.14
N ASN A 723 -5.73 51.12 25.80
CA ASN A 723 -7.04 51.27 25.14
C ASN A 723 -7.22 52.72 24.67
N GLY A 724 -7.49 52.92 23.39
CA GLY A 724 -7.64 54.25 22.79
C GLY A 724 -6.38 55.14 22.77
N ALA A 725 -5.18 54.60 23.02
CA ALA A 725 -3.96 55.38 22.87
C ALA A 725 -3.82 55.87 21.41
N LEU A 726 -3.59 57.18 21.21
CA LEU A 726 -3.50 57.84 19.89
C LEU A 726 -4.73 57.60 18.96
N TYR A 727 -5.94 57.39 19.52
CA TYR A 727 -7.13 56.95 18.76
C TYR A 727 -7.46 57.77 17.50
N TYR A 728 -7.40 59.11 17.58
CA TYR A 728 -7.77 60.02 16.48
C TYR A 728 -6.61 60.48 15.60
N THR A 729 -5.40 59.95 15.77
CA THR A 729 -4.25 60.33 14.92
C THR A 729 -4.48 59.87 13.50
N THR A 730 -4.17 60.71 12.51
CA THR A 730 -4.39 60.43 11.08
C THR A 730 -3.09 60.51 10.29
N THR A 731 -2.29 61.55 10.50
CA THR A 731 -0.97 61.77 9.86
C THR A 731 0.15 62.07 10.85
N GLY A 732 -0.18 62.31 12.13
CA GLY A 732 0.80 62.48 13.20
C GLY A 732 1.79 61.31 13.26
N SER A 733 3.08 61.62 13.44
CA SER A 733 4.17 60.64 13.32
C SER A 733 5.16 60.76 14.48
N SER A 734 5.93 59.70 14.74
CA SER A 734 6.92 59.62 15.83
C SER A 734 6.36 59.85 17.24
N ASN A 735 5.06 59.67 17.46
CA ASN A 735 4.46 59.84 18.79
C ASN A 735 4.57 58.56 19.62
N THR A 736 4.95 58.67 20.90
CA THR A 736 4.86 57.58 21.89
C THR A 736 3.75 57.91 22.91
N ALA A 737 2.84 56.98 23.16
CA ALA A 737 1.69 57.13 24.05
C ALA A 737 1.48 55.84 24.86
N MET A 738 1.86 55.84 26.14
CA MET A 738 1.74 54.69 27.04
C MET A 738 0.73 54.99 28.16
N GLY A 739 -0.50 54.52 28.01
CA GLY A 739 -1.61 54.76 28.92
C GLY A 739 -2.96 54.68 28.22
N ALA A 740 -4.03 54.37 28.96
CA ALA A 740 -5.39 54.45 28.42
C ALA A 740 -5.71 55.90 28.03
N SER A 741 -6.24 56.10 26.82
CA SER A 741 -6.54 57.42 26.23
C SER A 741 -5.39 58.43 26.25
N ALA A 742 -4.13 57.98 26.31
CA ALA A 742 -2.97 58.85 26.12
C ALA A 742 -2.97 59.40 24.68
N LEU A 743 -2.75 60.72 24.51
CA LEU A 743 -2.79 61.41 23.21
C LEU A 743 -4.10 61.19 22.40
N PHE A 744 -5.23 60.90 23.06
CA PHE A 744 -6.47 60.40 22.44
C PHE A 744 -6.97 61.23 21.24
N ARG A 745 -6.98 62.57 21.35
CA ARG A 745 -7.47 63.48 20.29
C ARG A 745 -6.42 63.88 19.24
N ASN A 746 -5.14 63.49 19.42
CA ASN A 746 -4.05 63.93 18.55
C ASN A 746 -4.39 63.60 17.10
N THR A 747 -4.30 64.53 16.15
CA THR A 747 -4.64 64.29 14.74
C THR A 747 -3.38 64.33 13.87
N THR A 748 -2.65 65.44 13.90
CA THR A 748 -1.44 65.69 13.10
C THR A 748 -0.21 66.02 13.95
N GLY A 749 -0.36 66.19 15.26
CA GLY A 749 0.76 66.39 16.19
C GLY A 749 1.76 65.23 16.13
N TYR A 750 3.04 65.56 16.27
CA TYR A 750 4.17 64.67 15.99
C TYR A 750 5.27 64.75 17.06
N SER A 751 6.11 63.72 17.17
CA SER A 751 7.23 63.65 18.13
C SER A 751 6.86 63.84 19.61
N ASN A 752 5.58 63.66 19.99
CA ASN A 752 5.16 63.73 21.40
C ASN A 752 5.51 62.41 22.11
N SER A 753 6.08 62.44 23.32
CA SER A 753 6.43 61.27 24.11
C SER A 753 5.72 61.30 25.46
N VAL A 754 4.74 60.42 25.65
CA VAL A 754 3.69 60.55 26.67
C VAL A 754 3.50 59.24 27.44
N ILE A 755 3.53 59.32 28.76
CA ILE A 755 3.34 58.20 29.69
C ILE A 755 2.32 58.60 30.76
N GLY A 756 1.17 57.94 30.78
CA GLY A 756 0.13 58.13 31.79
C GLY A 756 -1.28 57.93 31.25
N ASP A 757 -2.16 57.39 32.10
CA ASP A 757 -3.60 57.43 31.89
C ASP A 757 -4.07 58.86 31.60
N ASN A 758 -4.80 59.05 30.51
CA ASN A 758 -5.37 60.34 30.10
C ASN A 758 -4.33 61.47 29.91
N ALA A 759 -3.05 61.16 29.73
CA ALA A 759 -2.02 62.17 29.51
C ALA A 759 -2.10 62.77 28.08
N LEU A 760 -1.93 64.10 27.97
CA LEU A 760 -1.99 64.87 26.71
C LEU A 760 -3.27 64.62 25.87
N TRP A 761 -4.40 64.39 26.54
CA TRP A 761 -5.65 63.92 25.91
C TRP A 761 -6.23 64.85 24.83
N SER A 762 -6.20 66.17 25.04
CA SER A 762 -6.84 67.16 24.14
C SER A 762 -6.03 67.51 22.89
N ASN A 763 -4.80 67.00 22.75
CA ASN A 763 -3.88 67.45 21.71
C ASN A 763 -4.49 67.26 20.33
N THR A 764 -4.17 68.12 19.38
CA THR A 764 -4.56 67.96 17.97
C THR A 764 -3.33 68.11 17.08
N THR A 765 -2.62 69.23 17.22
CA THR A 765 -1.46 69.58 16.37
C THR A 765 -0.17 69.87 17.16
N GLY A 766 -0.22 69.95 18.49
CA GLY A 766 0.97 70.18 19.32
C GLY A 766 2.02 69.08 19.14
N HIS A 767 3.30 69.44 19.15
CA HIS A 767 4.42 68.55 18.85
C HIS A 767 5.55 68.63 19.89
N SER A 768 6.47 67.66 19.84
CA SER A 768 7.65 67.57 20.73
C SER A 768 7.36 67.46 22.24
N ASN A 769 6.10 67.36 22.68
CA ASN A 769 5.77 67.42 24.11
C ASN A 769 6.22 66.13 24.84
N SER A 770 6.91 66.28 25.97
CA SER A 770 7.41 65.17 26.81
C SER A 770 6.67 65.10 28.14
N VAL A 771 5.80 64.09 28.32
CA VAL A 771 4.79 64.06 29.37
C VAL A 771 4.86 62.75 30.17
N VAL A 772 4.94 62.84 31.51
CA VAL A 772 4.96 61.68 32.41
C VAL A 772 4.06 61.95 33.62
N GLY A 773 2.85 61.41 33.62
CA GLY A 773 1.90 61.50 34.73
C GLY A 773 0.44 61.41 34.30
N LYS A 774 -0.42 60.85 35.16
CA LYS A 774 -1.88 60.82 34.91
C LYS A 774 -2.43 62.24 34.71
N SER A 775 -3.19 62.42 33.64
CA SER A 775 -3.82 63.69 33.24
C SER A 775 -2.84 64.88 33.12
N ALA A 776 -1.53 64.62 32.98
CA ALA A 776 -0.57 65.68 32.69
C ALA A 776 -0.82 66.25 31.28
N LEU A 777 -0.72 67.57 31.15
CA LEU A 777 -0.94 68.34 29.91
C LEU A 777 -2.31 68.07 29.24
N TRP A 778 -3.34 67.70 30.03
CA TRP A 778 -4.66 67.26 29.54
C TRP A 778 -5.34 68.24 28.57
N SER A 779 -5.36 69.54 28.88
CA SER A 779 -6.09 70.56 28.10
C SER A 779 -5.36 71.05 26.85
N ASN A 780 -4.11 70.62 26.62
CA ASN A 780 -3.29 71.12 25.52
C ASN A 780 -3.84 70.67 24.17
N THR A 781 -4.05 71.60 23.24
CA THR A 781 -4.51 71.34 21.87
C THR A 781 -3.40 71.55 20.86
N THR A 782 -2.71 72.70 20.94
CA THR A 782 -1.71 73.12 19.95
C THR A 782 -0.36 73.52 20.54
N GLY A 783 -0.22 73.51 21.88
CA GLY A 783 1.05 73.82 22.53
C GLY A 783 2.13 72.77 22.24
N SER A 784 3.36 73.23 22.02
CA SER A 784 4.50 72.40 21.62
C SER A 784 5.70 72.54 22.54
N ASP A 785 6.61 71.58 22.46
CA ASP A 785 7.92 71.59 23.12
C ASP A 785 7.82 71.72 24.66
N ASN A 786 6.70 71.28 25.24
CA ASN A 786 6.47 71.31 26.69
C ASN A 786 6.93 70.01 27.37
N VAL A 787 7.50 70.13 28.58
CA VAL A 787 7.84 69.03 29.47
C VAL A 787 6.88 69.04 30.68
N ALA A 788 6.17 67.94 30.94
CA ALA A 788 5.20 67.83 32.03
C ALA A 788 5.37 66.53 32.83
N MET A 789 6.07 66.59 33.97
CA MET A 789 6.36 65.43 34.82
C MET A 789 5.64 65.54 36.17
N GLY A 790 4.56 64.79 36.33
CA GLY A 790 3.76 64.70 37.56
C GLY A 790 2.25 64.61 37.28
N ASN A 791 1.49 64.06 38.23
CA ASN A 791 0.03 64.01 38.13
C ASN A 791 -0.53 65.44 38.02
N GLY A 792 -1.25 65.72 36.92
CA GLY A 792 -1.78 67.05 36.61
C GLY A 792 -0.74 68.15 36.32
N ALA A 793 0.52 67.82 36.01
CA ALA A 793 1.51 68.80 35.54
C ALA A 793 1.03 69.46 34.22
N LEU A 794 1.16 70.79 34.10
CA LEU A 794 0.63 71.60 32.98
C LEU A 794 -0.87 71.38 32.65
N LEU A 795 -1.71 70.93 33.60
CA LEU A 795 -3.11 70.51 33.36
C LEU A 795 -3.94 71.48 32.50
N GLN A 796 -3.78 72.80 32.73
CA GLN A 796 -4.60 73.86 32.13
C GLN A 796 -3.90 74.62 30.98
N ASN A 797 -2.73 74.17 30.52
CA ASN A 797 -2.08 74.72 29.33
C ASN A 797 -2.85 74.26 28.08
N ILE A 798 -3.23 75.17 27.18
CA ILE A 798 -4.02 74.88 25.97
C ILE A 798 -3.16 75.06 24.71
N THR A 799 -2.54 76.24 24.57
CA THR A 799 -1.69 76.62 23.43
C THR A 799 -0.26 77.04 23.82
N GLY A 800 0.00 77.22 25.11
CA GLY A 800 1.32 77.59 25.63
C GLY A 800 2.42 76.59 25.26
N SER A 801 3.62 77.08 24.95
CA SER A 801 4.71 76.27 24.38
C SER A 801 6.05 76.51 25.10
N ASN A 802 7.00 75.58 24.99
CA ASN A 802 8.30 75.60 25.66
C ASN A 802 8.22 75.61 27.21
N ASN A 803 7.14 75.10 27.81
CA ASN A 803 6.99 75.09 29.27
C ASN A 803 7.53 73.81 29.90
N THR A 804 8.31 73.92 30.97
CA THR A 804 8.76 72.79 31.79
C THR A 804 8.05 72.80 33.14
N ALA A 805 7.38 71.73 33.52
CA ALA A 805 6.80 71.54 34.85
C ALA A 805 7.17 70.18 35.43
N VAL A 806 7.73 70.17 36.65
CA VAL A 806 8.15 68.96 37.36
C VAL A 806 7.58 69.00 38.78
N GLY A 807 6.50 68.24 39.00
CA GLY A 807 5.77 68.19 40.27
C GLY A 807 4.29 67.83 40.07
N ARG A 808 3.62 67.39 41.15
CA ARG A 808 2.15 67.25 41.16
C ARG A 808 1.52 68.63 40.96
N ALA A 809 0.62 68.77 39.98
CA ALA A 809 -0.15 69.99 39.71
C ALA A 809 0.69 71.29 39.60
N SER A 810 1.93 71.20 39.08
CA SER A 810 2.75 72.37 38.74
C SER A 810 2.52 72.84 37.30
N GLY A 811 2.79 74.11 37.02
CA GLY A 811 2.53 74.75 35.74
C GLY A 811 1.66 76.00 35.83
N PRO A 812 1.44 76.74 34.73
CA PRO A 812 0.56 77.90 34.72
C PRO A 812 -0.89 77.46 34.95
N THR A 813 -1.63 78.20 35.80
CA THR A 813 -3.03 77.85 36.13
C THR A 813 -4.08 78.75 35.48
N THR A 814 -3.67 79.84 34.83
CA THR A 814 -4.51 80.66 33.93
C THR A 814 -3.63 81.31 32.87
N ALA A 815 -4.14 81.41 31.64
CA ALA A 815 -3.46 81.87 30.42
C ALA A 815 -2.40 80.90 29.85
N ASP A 816 -2.25 80.95 28.52
CA ASP A 816 -1.31 80.15 27.73
C ASP A 816 0.12 80.73 27.80
N LEU A 817 0.66 80.74 29.01
CA LEU A 817 2.03 81.17 29.26
C LEU A 817 3.01 80.26 28.52
N SER A 818 4.11 80.83 28.05
CA SER A 818 5.12 80.13 27.23
C SER A 818 6.52 80.42 27.74
N ASN A 819 7.46 79.50 27.49
CA ASN A 819 8.82 79.54 28.03
C ASN A 819 8.83 79.72 29.57
N THR A 820 8.03 78.93 30.28
CA THR A 820 7.99 78.92 31.76
C THR A 820 8.61 77.65 32.33
N SER A 821 9.21 77.75 33.51
CA SER A 821 9.73 76.59 34.25
C SER A 821 9.10 76.53 35.64
N ALA A 822 8.64 75.36 36.07
CA ALA A 822 7.85 75.18 37.29
C ALA A 822 8.30 73.90 38.04
N LEU A 823 9.28 74.04 38.94
CA LEU A 823 9.87 72.90 39.67
C LEU A 823 9.35 72.85 41.11
N GLY A 824 8.81 71.71 41.51
CA GLY A 824 8.16 71.48 42.81
C GLY A 824 6.63 71.34 42.69
N ALA A 825 6.02 70.59 43.61
CA ALA A 825 4.56 70.38 43.61
C ALA A 825 3.79 71.70 43.78
N SER A 826 2.80 71.95 42.92
CA SER A 826 2.03 73.20 42.87
C SER A 826 2.86 74.49 42.72
N ALA A 827 4.07 74.39 42.15
CA ALA A 827 4.80 75.54 41.63
C ALA A 827 4.07 76.12 40.41
N VAL A 828 3.73 77.41 40.46
CA VAL A 828 2.94 78.09 39.41
C VAL A 828 3.65 79.37 38.96
N PRO A 829 4.12 79.46 37.69
CA PRO A 829 4.55 80.72 37.08
C PRO A 829 3.33 81.55 36.67
N THR A 830 3.45 82.89 36.74
CA THR A 830 2.34 83.83 36.47
C THR A 830 2.54 84.72 35.24
N ALA A 831 3.67 84.60 34.54
CA ALA A 831 3.94 85.25 33.26
C ALA A 831 4.77 84.31 32.35
N SER A 832 4.87 84.63 31.06
CA SER A 832 5.78 83.96 30.11
C SER A 832 7.24 84.32 30.38
N ASN A 833 8.20 83.52 29.90
CA ASN A 833 9.65 83.69 30.14
C ASN A 833 10.04 83.68 31.62
N HIS A 834 9.36 82.86 32.44
CA HIS A 834 9.42 82.93 33.91
C HIS A 834 9.73 81.58 34.57
N ILE A 835 10.78 81.56 35.41
CA ILE A 835 11.18 80.39 36.19
C ILE A 835 10.63 80.50 37.62
N ARG A 836 9.83 79.53 38.03
CA ARG A 836 9.33 79.34 39.40
C ARG A 836 9.94 78.07 40.01
N LEU A 837 10.75 78.26 41.04
CA LEU A 837 11.21 77.20 41.93
C LEU A 837 10.34 77.23 43.19
N GLY A 838 9.66 76.12 43.48
CA GLY A 838 8.79 75.97 44.64
C GLY A 838 7.39 76.60 44.51
N ASN A 839 6.49 76.19 45.42
CA ASN A 839 5.23 76.88 45.70
C ASN A 839 5.47 77.97 46.76
N THR A 840 4.47 78.38 47.53
CA THR A 840 4.69 79.29 48.68
C THR A 840 5.45 78.61 49.82
N LEU A 841 5.08 77.38 50.20
CA LEU A 841 5.56 76.61 51.36
C LEU A 841 7.07 76.29 51.40
N VAL A 842 7.84 76.67 50.38
CA VAL A 842 9.29 76.42 50.32
C VAL A 842 10.04 77.43 51.18
N THR A 843 10.65 76.94 52.27
CA THR A 843 11.37 77.75 53.25
C THR A 843 12.84 78.02 52.90
N ASN A 844 13.45 77.21 52.03
CA ASN A 844 14.84 77.33 51.60
C ASN A 844 15.04 76.82 50.16
N ILE A 845 15.94 77.46 49.40
CA ILE A 845 16.41 77.03 48.08
C ILE A 845 17.95 77.04 48.11
N SER A 846 18.54 75.87 48.34
CA SER A 846 19.98 75.71 48.56
C SER A 846 20.70 75.08 47.35
N GLY A 847 21.83 75.66 46.96
CA GLY A 847 22.85 75.04 46.12
C GLY A 847 24.19 74.97 46.86
N GLN A 848 25.09 74.06 46.46
CA GLN A 848 26.44 73.96 47.03
C GLN A 848 27.37 75.11 46.61
N VAL A 849 27.05 75.76 45.48
CA VAL A 849 27.74 76.95 44.97
C VAL A 849 26.74 78.11 44.83
N ALA A 850 27.24 79.33 44.85
CA ALA A 850 26.43 80.53 44.62
C ALA A 850 25.96 80.64 43.15
N TRP A 851 24.87 81.36 42.94
CA TRP A 851 24.35 81.66 41.60
C TRP A 851 25.30 82.61 40.85
N SER A 852 25.65 82.26 39.61
CA SER A 852 26.49 83.07 38.73
C SER A 852 25.68 83.65 37.56
N ASN A 853 25.93 84.93 37.24
CA ASN A 853 25.33 85.63 36.11
C ASN A 853 26.38 85.85 35.02
N THR A 854 26.06 85.56 33.76
CA THR A 854 26.97 85.79 32.63
C THR A 854 27.25 87.28 32.45
N SER A 855 28.52 87.69 32.57
CA SER A 855 28.94 89.10 32.53
C SER A 855 30.26 89.30 31.75
N ASP A 856 30.37 88.64 30.60
CA ASP A 856 31.52 88.75 29.69
C ASP A 856 31.45 90.04 28.84
N GLN A 857 32.59 90.73 28.64
CA GLN A 857 32.66 91.95 27.84
C GLN A 857 32.27 91.71 26.36
N ARG A 858 32.57 90.53 25.80
CA ARG A 858 32.32 90.20 24.39
C ARG A 858 30.84 90.22 24.00
N PHE A 859 29.95 90.17 25.00
CA PHE A 859 28.50 90.19 24.82
C PHE A 859 27.84 91.45 25.43
N LYS A 860 28.64 92.50 25.71
CA LYS A 860 28.15 93.81 26.15
C LYS A 860 28.50 94.88 25.11
N VAL A 861 27.48 95.57 24.63
CA VAL A 861 27.59 96.78 23.78
C VAL A 861 27.26 98.02 24.61
N ASP A 862 27.62 99.21 24.10
CA ASP A 862 27.26 100.52 24.66
C ASP A 862 27.54 100.68 26.17
N VAL A 863 28.66 100.12 26.64
CA VAL A 863 29.08 100.16 28.04
C VAL A 863 29.40 101.60 28.46
N GLN A 864 28.57 102.16 29.35
CA GLN A 864 28.69 103.52 29.88
C GLN A 864 28.69 103.52 31.42
N GLU A 865 29.41 104.45 32.04
CA GLU A 865 29.47 104.59 33.51
C GLU A 865 28.28 105.35 34.13
N ASN A 866 27.08 105.17 33.57
CA ASN A 866 25.89 105.98 33.85
C ASN A 866 25.05 105.53 35.07
N VAL A 867 25.48 104.46 35.77
CA VAL A 867 24.91 103.98 37.04
C VAL A 867 24.82 105.12 38.06
N LYS A 868 23.68 105.22 38.78
CA LYS A 868 23.54 106.13 39.93
C LYS A 868 23.99 105.44 41.22
N GLY A 869 24.90 106.05 41.96
CA GLY A 869 25.30 105.57 43.27
C GLY A 869 24.51 106.22 44.41
N LEU A 870 25.12 107.22 45.04
CA LEU A 870 24.75 107.73 46.36
C LEU A 870 23.35 108.36 46.38
N ASP A 871 23.00 109.15 45.36
CA ASP A 871 21.69 109.79 45.21
C ASP A 871 20.53 108.78 45.09
N PHE A 872 20.81 107.56 44.62
CA PHE A 872 19.83 106.47 44.57
C PHE A 872 19.80 105.69 45.89
N ILE A 873 20.96 105.22 46.36
CA ILE A 873 21.09 104.39 47.57
C ILE A 873 20.53 105.10 48.81
N LEU A 874 20.77 106.41 48.98
CA LEU A 874 20.26 107.18 50.13
C LEU A 874 18.73 107.33 50.17
N LYS A 875 18.02 107.02 49.07
CA LYS A 875 16.55 107.01 49.01
C LYS A 875 15.94 105.65 49.31
N LEU A 876 16.74 104.59 49.46
CA LEU A 876 16.26 103.24 49.75
C LEU A 876 15.99 103.06 51.24
N ARG A 877 14.86 102.42 51.58
CA ARG A 877 14.41 102.21 52.97
C ARG A 877 14.46 100.72 53.37
N PRO A 878 15.47 100.26 54.12
CA PRO A 878 15.48 98.91 54.67
C PRO A 878 14.31 98.68 55.63
N VAL A 879 13.68 97.51 55.55
CA VAL A 879 12.55 97.10 56.40
C VAL A 879 12.67 95.63 56.82
N THR A 880 11.98 95.27 57.90
CA THR A 880 11.75 93.88 58.30
C THR A 880 10.26 93.53 58.18
N TYR A 881 9.94 92.29 57.82
CA TYR A 881 8.57 91.86 57.52
C TYR A 881 8.36 90.35 57.71
N HIS A 882 7.09 89.94 57.75
CA HIS A 882 6.63 88.55 57.69
C HIS A 882 5.68 88.41 56.49
N TRP A 883 5.51 87.20 55.95
CA TRP A 883 4.59 86.97 54.83
C TRP A 883 3.16 86.67 55.28
N ASP A 884 2.16 87.25 54.61
CA ASP A 884 0.80 86.71 54.59
C ASP A 884 0.67 85.71 53.42
N ILE A 885 0.83 84.43 53.75
CA ILE A 885 0.77 83.34 52.78
C ILE A 885 -0.67 83.02 52.36
N HIS A 886 -1.68 83.30 53.19
CA HIS A 886 -3.10 83.11 52.81
C HIS A 886 -3.54 84.13 51.77
N SER A 887 -3.13 85.40 51.92
CA SER A 887 -3.43 86.43 50.92
C SER A 887 -2.55 86.31 49.67
N LEU A 888 -1.27 85.94 49.80
CA LEU A 888 -0.42 85.63 48.65
C LEU A 888 -0.95 84.42 47.85
N ASN A 889 -1.42 83.37 48.53
CA ASN A 889 -2.04 82.22 47.88
C ASN A 889 -3.33 82.62 47.14
N ARG A 890 -4.23 83.42 47.74
CA ARG A 890 -5.43 83.91 47.04
C ARG A 890 -5.08 84.79 45.83
N PHE A 891 -4.06 85.63 45.92
CA PHE A 891 -3.60 86.46 44.82
C PHE A 891 -3.07 85.63 43.63
N ILE A 892 -2.23 84.62 43.89
CA ILE A 892 -1.63 83.77 42.84
C ILE A 892 -2.65 82.75 42.29
N TYR A 893 -3.41 82.09 43.17
CA TYR A 893 -4.22 80.93 42.83
C TYR A 893 -5.72 81.23 42.61
N GLY A 894 -6.22 82.38 43.08
CA GLY A 894 -7.65 82.74 43.12
C GLY A 894 -8.40 82.10 44.29
N ASP A 895 -9.71 82.35 44.39
CA ASP A 895 -10.63 81.73 45.36
C ASP A 895 -10.93 80.27 44.99
N ARG A 896 -9.89 79.44 45.03
CA ARG A 896 -9.96 78.00 44.72
C ARG A 896 -10.38 77.21 45.96
N THR A 897 -11.39 76.35 45.79
CA THR A 897 -12.00 75.53 46.85
C THR A 897 -11.65 74.05 46.72
N ASP A 898 -10.62 73.71 45.94
CA ASP A 898 -10.19 72.33 45.73
C ASP A 898 -9.42 71.77 46.94
N SER A 899 -9.73 70.53 47.29
CA SER A 899 -9.20 69.84 48.48
C SER A 899 -7.69 69.57 48.47
N LEU A 900 -6.99 69.99 47.41
CA LEU A 900 -5.53 69.93 47.28
C LEU A 900 -4.79 70.95 48.18
N PHE A 901 -5.45 72.01 48.62
CA PHE A 901 -4.90 72.99 49.57
C PHE A 901 -5.35 72.74 51.02
N ALA A 902 -6.25 71.78 51.25
CA ALA A 902 -6.74 71.39 52.58
C ALA A 902 -5.91 70.28 53.25
N ASP A 903 -4.74 69.94 52.68
CA ASP A 903 -3.81 68.96 53.24
C ASP A 903 -3.20 69.47 54.55
N SER A 904 -3.21 68.64 55.60
CA SER A 904 -2.61 68.95 56.90
C SER A 904 -1.10 69.25 56.79
N VAL A 905 -0.41 68.63 55.83
CA VAL A 905 1.00 68.89 55.55
C VAL A 905 1.20 70.30 54.98
N ALA A 906 0.28 70.79 54.15
CA ALA A 906 0.35 72.13 53.59
C ALA A 906 0.19 73.20 54.70
N GLN A 907 -0.78 73.00 55.60
CA GLN A 907 -1.04 73.95 56.69
C GLN A 907 0.13 74.08 57.66
N ALA A 908 0.86 72.98 57.95
CA ALA A 908 2.07 73.01 58.76
C ALA A 908 3.22 73.82 58.08
N GLY A 909 3.34 73.70 56.75
CA GLY A 909 4.26 74.51 55.97
C GLY A 909 3.96 76.01 56.03
N ILE A 910 2.68 76.39 55.94
CA ILE A 910 2.23 77.79 56.05
C ILE A 910 2.66 78.39 57.40
N VAL A 911 2.31 77.73 58.52
CA VAL A 911 2.66 78.21 59.88
C VAL A 911 4.17 78.40 60.03
N THR A 912 4.96 77.45 59.53
CA THR A 912 6.43 77.51 59.56
C THR A 912 6.93 78.74 58.81
N GLN A 913 6.44 78.98 57.58
CA GLN A 913 6.87 80.11 56.76
C GLN A 913 6.48 81.47 57.35
N GLN A 914 5.28 81.59 57.92
CA GLN A 914 4.81 82.84 58.52
C GLN A 914 5.56 83.21 59.82
N SER A 915 6.25 82.27 60.45
CA SER A 915 7.09 82.51 61.64
C SER A 915 8.49 83.07 61.34
N ILE A 916 8.90 83.16 60.07
CA ILE A 916 10.23 83.64 59.68
C ILE A 916 10.20 85.17 59.51
N THR A 917 11.05 85.88 60.25
CA THR A 917 11.31 87.31 60.05
C THR A 917 12.27 87.52 58.88
N TYR A 918 11.84 88.26 57.86
CA TYR A 918 12.65 88.62 56.70
C TYR A 918 13.13 90.08 56.80
N THR A 919 14.27 90.38 56.16
CA THR A 919 14.83 91.72 56.01
C THR A 919 14.98 92.05 54.53
N GLY A 920 14.67 93.27 54.10
CA GLY A 920 14.76 93.67 52.69
C GLY A 920 14.23 95.08 52.41
N PHE A 921 13.69 95.28 51.22
CA PHE A 921 13.05 96.53 50.77
C PHE A 921 11.65 96.26 50.20
N LEU A 922 10.76 97.24 50.25
CA LEU A 922 9.48 97.20 49.52
C LEU A 922 9.72 97.62 48.06
N ALA A 923 9.37 96.75 47.11
CA ALA A 923 9.71 96.91 45.70
C ALA A 923 9.20 98.21 45.07
N GLN A 924 7.98 98.62 45.42
CA GLN A 924 7.36 99.86 44.95
C GLN A 924 8.08 101.12 45.48
N GLU A 925 8.67 101.05 46.68
CA GLU A 925 9.47 102.15 47.23
C GLU A 925 10.83 102.26 46.52
N VAL A 926 11.43 101.12 46.14
CA VAL A 926 12.66 101.10 45.31
C VAL A 926 12.39 101.66 43.92
N GLU A 927 11.26 101.31 43.30
CA GLU A 927 10.87 101.83 41.99
C GLU A 927 10.69 103.34 42.01
N ALA A 928 9.93 103.87 42.97
CA ALA A 928 9.77 105.31 43.17
C ALA A 928 11.12 106.01 43.45
N ALA A 929 12.01 105.40 44.23
CA ALA A 929 13.35 105.92 44.48
C ALA A 929 14.18 106.01 43.18
N ALA A 930 14.19 104.96 42.35
CA ALA A 930 14.94 104.91 41.09
C ALA A 930 14.41 105.93 40.06
N GLN A 931 13.09 105.97 39.86
CA GLN A 931 12.44 106.95 38.98
C GLN A 931 12.74 108.40 39.44
N SER A 932 12.76 108.67 40.76
CA SER A 932 13.03 110.00 41.31
C SER A 932 14.47 110.53 41.10
N VAL A 933 15.37 109.73 40.52
CA VAL A 933 16.73 110.14 40.12
C VAL A 933 17.00 109.90 38.63
N GLY A 934 15.96 109.56 37.86
CA GLY A 934 16.08 109.23 36.43
C GLY A 934 16.94 107.99 36.19
N TYR A 935 16.88 106.99 37.07
CA TYR A 935 17.62 105.73 36.92
C TYR A 935 16.69 104.59 36.53
N ASP A 936 16.90 104.04 35.33
CA ASP A 936 16.28 102.80 34.90
C ASP A 936 17.02 101.62 35.55
N PHE A 937 16.51 101.15 36.69
CA PHE A 937 17.22 100.20 37.54
C PHE A 937 16.73 98.76 37.34
N SER A 938 17.60 97.94 36.72
CA SER A 938 17.43 96.50 36.47
C SER A 938 17.07 95.65 37.70
N GLY A 939 17.29 96.16 38.91
CA GLY A 939 16.96 95.49 40.17
C GLY A 939 15.47 95.51 40.55
N VAL A 940 14.66 96.36 39.95
CA VAL A 940 13.19 96.36 40.11
C VAL A 940 12.54 95.49 39.04
N VAL A 941 11.58 94.66 39.43
CA VAL A 941 10.73 93.91 38.51
C VAL A 941 9.26 94.22 38.84
N ALA A 942 8.66 95.08 38.02
CA ALA A 942 7.26 95.45 38.10
C ALA A 942 6.32 94.28 37.66
N PRO A 943 5.04 94.29 38.08
CA PRO A 943 4.04 93.32 37.66
C PRO A 943 3.90 93.21 36.14
N ALA A 944 4.13 92.01 35.60
CA ALA A 944 3.85 91.72 34.19
C ALA A 944 2.34 91.63 33.88
N ASN A 945 1.50 91.39 34.90
CA ASN A 945 0.05 91.40 34.85
C ASN A 945 -0.54 91.46 36.27
N GLU A 946 -1.87 91.52 36.39
CA GLU A 946 -2.63 91.61 37.65
C GLU A 946 -2.37 90.47 38.66
N LYS A 947 -1.78 89.34 38.24
CA LYS A 947 -1.43 88.19 39.10
C LYS A 947 0.07 88.01 39.34
N THR A 948 0.91 88.91 38.82
CA THR A 948 2.35 88.91 39.07
C THR A 948 2.67 89.90 40.20
N PRO A 949 3.21 89.46 41.34
CA PRO A 949 3.61 90.38 42.39
C PRO A 949 4.85 91.18 41.97
N TYR A 950 4.99 92.41 42.48
CA TYR A 950 6.26 93.14 42.42
C TYR A 950 7.40 92.30 43.04
N SER A 951 8.61 92.38 42.49
CA SER A 951 9.78 91.70 43.04
C SER A 951 11.08 92.48 42.84
N LEU A 952 12.14 92.07 43.56
CA LEU A 952 13.45 92.72 43.57
C LEU A 952 14.57 91.71 43.32
N ARG A 953 15.53 92.09 42.47
CA ARG A 953 16.77 91.35 42.23
C ARG A 953 17.87 91.91 43.14
N TYR A 954 17.96 91.40 44.37
CA TYR A 954 18.87 91.92 45.40
C TYR A 954 20.35 91.99 44.97
N ALA A 955 20.81 91.12 44.05
CA ALA A 955 22.16 91.18 43.51
C ALA A 955 22.45 92.44 42.67
N GLU A 956 21.46 93.00 41.98
CA GLU A 956 21.64 94.18 41.11
C GLU A 956 22.00 95.43 41.94
N PHE A 957 21.57 95.50 43.21
CA PHE A 957 21.86 96.62 44.12
C PHE A 957 23.36 96.73 44.43
N VAL A 958 24.15 95.66 44.24
CA VAL A 958 25.60 95.69 44.46
C VAL A 958 26.28 96.70 43.55
N VAL A 959 25.81 96.89 42.31
CA VAL A 959 26.46 97.81 41.36
C VAL A 959 26.21 99.29 41.73
N PRO A 960 24.98 99.73 42.06
CA PRO A 960 24.74 101.04 42.69
C PRO A 960 25.42 101.22 44.05
N LEU A 961 25.54 100.17 44.89
CA LEU A 961 26.27 100.27 46.15
C LEU A 961 27.77 100.52 45.93
N VAL A 962 28.40 99.82 44.99
CA VAL A 962 29.80 100.07 44.58
C VAL A 962 29.95 101.49 44.03
N LYS A 963 29.04 101.94 43.17
CA LYS A 963 29.04 103.31 42.63
C LYS A 963 28.84 104.36 43.73
N ALA A 964 27.99 104.11 44.71
CA ALA A 964 27.77 105.00 45.87
C ALA A 964 29.03 105.14 46.71
N VAL A 965 29.77 104.04 46.95
CA VAL A 965 31.06 104.07 47.64
C VAL A 965 32.13 104.82 46.83
N GLN A 966 32.17 104.65 45.50
CA GLN A 966 33.06 105.43 44.62
C GLN A 966 32.75 106.93 44.65
N GLU A 967 31.47 107.31 44.59
CA GLU A 967 31.01 108.70 44.65
C GLU A 967 31.29 109.31 46.02
N GLN A 968 31.04 108.58 47.11
CA GLN A 968 31.39 108.98 48.48
C GLN A 968 32.91 109.14 48.66
N GLN A 969 33.72 108.25 48.08
CA GLN A 969 35.19 108.35 48.11
C GLN A 969 35.71 109.54 47.29
N SER A 970 35.01 109.92 46.21
CA SER A 970 35.29 111.13 45.43
C SER A 970 34.94 112.40 46.23
N GLN A 971 33.80 112.42 46.93
CA GLN A 971 33.42 113.52 47.83
C GLN A 971 34.41 113.67 49.00
N LEU A 972 34.86 112.55 49.61
CA LEU A 972 35.94 112.54 50.60
C LEU A 972 37.27 113.05 50.01
N GLY A 973 37.58 112.73 48.75
CA GLY A 973 38.71 113.28 48.02
C GLY A 973 38.66 114.81 47.88
N GLN A 974 37.49 115.35 47.55
CA GLN A 974 37.28 116.80 47.46
C GLN A 974 37.32 117.49 48.84
N GLN A 975 36.80 116.86 49.90
CA GLN A 975 36.94 117.36 51.28
C GLN A 975 38.41 117.37 51.74
N ASN A 976 39.18 116.34 51.44
CA ASN A 976 40.61 116.29 51.75
C ASN A 976 41.43 117.38 51.03
N GLY A 977 41.01 117.79 49.82
CA GLY A 977 41.61 118.92 49.10
C GLY A 977 41.49 120.27 49.84
N LEU A 978 40.43 120.45 50.63
CA LEU A 978 40.20 121.67 51.43
C LEU A 978 40.92 121.66 52.79
N LEU A 979 41.35 120.49 53.28
CA LEU A 979 42.03 120.33 54.58
C LEU A 979 43.55 120.53 54.52
N ALA A 980 44.15 120.55 53.32
CA ALA A 980 45.61 120.62 53.14
C ALA A 980 46.25 121.97 53.55
N GLY A 981 45.45 123.02 53.79
CA GLY A 981 45.94 124.40 53.95
C GLY A 981 46.40 124.83 55.34
N LEU A 982 46.13 124.05 56.41
CA LEU A 982 46.16 124.60 57.78
C LEU A 982 47.04 123.88 58.82
N SER A 983 47.81 122.85 58.45
CA SER A 983 48.61 122.04 59.41
C SER A 983 50.07 121.86 58.97
N SER A 984 50.90 122.87 59.18
CA SER A 984 52.36 122.78 58.99
C SER A 984 53.11 122.66 60.34
N ARG A 985 54.36 122.16 60.29
CA ARG A 985 55.35 122.10 61.37
C ARG A 985 55.23 120.99 62.44
N LEU A 986 55.19 119.72 62.05
CA LEU A 986 55.81 118.62 62.83
C LEU A 986 56.22 117.47 61.91
N ASP A 987 57.18 116.65 62.34
CA ASP A 987 58.17 116.02 61.45
C ASP A 987 58.45 114.55 61.80
N ARG A 988 58.43 113.67 60.77
CA ARG A 988 59.40 112.57 60.49
C ARG A 988 58.95 111.66 59.32
N PRO A 989 59.86 110.89 58.68
CA PRO A 989 59.79 110.72 57.23
C PRO A 989 59.20 109.41 56.67
N VAL A 990 58.93 109.52 55.37
CA VAL A 990 58.40 108.54 54.40
C VAL A 990 59.26 107.27 54.24
N VAL A 991 58.60 106.14 53.96
CA VAL A 991 59.09 105.14 52.99
C VAL A 991 58.05 104.99 51.89
N LYS A 992 58.50 105.01 50.62
CA LYS A 992 57.65 104.90 49.43
C LYS A 992 58.45 104.16 48.36
N LEU A 993 57.99 102.97 47.98
CA LEU A 993 58.51 102.20 46.84
C LEU A 993 57.48 102.38 45.70
N THR A 994 57.77 102.76 44.45
CA THR A 994 58.90 102.61 43.50
C THR A 994 58.86 101.33 42.67
N SER A 995 58.11 101.41 41.57
CA SER A 995 57.87 100.41 40.52
C SER A 995 56.82 99.33 40.84
N ALA A 996 56.24 98.78 39.78
CA ALA A 996 55.18 97.76 39.79
C ALA A 996 55.57 96.63 38.83
N HIS A 997 56.71 95.99 39.11
CA HIS A 997 57.29 94.95 38.24
C HIS A 997 57.75 93.70 39.01
N GLU A 998 57.32 93.57 40.27
CA GLU A 998 57.67 92.50 41.21
C GLU A 998 56.40 92.01 41.95
N TRP A 999 55.36 91.64 41.19
CA TRP A 999 54.13 91.00 41.69
C TRP A 999 53.73 89.82 40.78
N ALA A 1000 52.88 88.90 41.28
CA ALA A 1000 52.92 87.47 40.96
C ALA A 1000 52.44 86.98 39.58
N ASP A 1001 51.89 87.81 38.67
CA ASP A 1001 51.15 87.41 37.44
C ASP A 1001 51.87 86.44 36.45
N ARG A 1002 53.14 86.13 36.68
CA ARG A 1002 54.00 85.30 35.81
C ARG A 1002 53.58 83.84 35.70
N VAL A 1003 52.87 83.27 36.67
CA VAL A 1003 52.50 81.84 36.70
C VAL A 1003 51.55 81.47 35.54
N PHE A 1004 50.82 82.46 35.02
CA PHE A 1004 49.85 82.29 33.92
C PHE A 1004 50.41 82.61 32.52
N GLU A 1005 51.69 82.97 32.39
CA GLU A 1005 52.29 83.22 31.07
C GLU A 1005 52.39 81.92 30.23
N PRO A 1006 52.16 81.95 28.90
CA PRO A 1006 52.18 80.75 28.05
C PRO A 1006 53.50 79.95 28.00
N GLY A 1007 54.59 80.48 28.56
CA GLY A 1007 55.89 79.81 28.69
C GLY A 1007 56.17 79.20 30.07
N TYR A 1008 55.26 79.32 31.05
CA TYR A 1008 55.50 78.85 32.41
C TYR A 1008 55.44 77.32 32.51
N ARG A 1009 56.59 76.68 32.75
CA ARG A 1009 56.67 75.21 32.91
C ARG A 1009 56.32 74.82 34.36
N LEU A 1010 55.05 74.52 34.60
CA LEU A 1010 54.63 73.77 35.78
C LEU A 1010 55.40 72.43 35.86
N ARG A 1011 55.88 72.07 37.06
CA ARG A 1011 56.54 70.77 37.29
C ARG A 1011 55.49 69.67 37.41
N SER A 1012 55.88 68.41 37.21
CA SER A 1012 54.98 67.30 37.53
C SER A 1012 54.92 67.06 39.05
N LEU A 1013 53.78 66.58 39.56
CA LEU A 1013 53.63 66.25 40.97
C LEU A 1013 54.67 65.22 41.46
N SER A 1014 55.18 64.35 40.58
CA SER A 1014 56.26 63.39 40.88
C SER A 1014 57.63 64.07 41.06
N GLU A 1015 57.95 65.08 40.22
CA GLU A 1015 59.15 65.91 40.42
C GLU A 1015 59.06 66.75 41.71
N VAL A 1016 57.86 67.21 42.09
CA VAL A 1016 57.61 67.93 43.35
C VAL A 1016 57.72 66.99 44.56
N GLU A 1017 57.17 65.78 44.49
CA GLU A 1017 57.26 64.78 45.55
C GLU A 1017 58.72 64.38 45.81
N GLN A 1018 59.50 64.08 44.77
CA GLN A 1018 60.94 63.79 44.92
C GLN A 1018 61.68 64.94 45.62
N TYR A 1019 61.41 66.19 45.23
CA TYR A 1019 62.02 67.35 45.88
C TYR A 1019 61.62 67.48 47.35
N MET A 1020 60.34 67.29 47.68
CA MET A 1020 59.85 67.32 49.08
C MET A 1020 60.44 66.19 49.94
N GLN A 1021 60.56 64.98 49.38
CA GLN A 1021 61.19 63.86 50.08
C GLN A 1021 62.67 64.12 50.38
N GLN A 1022 63.40 64.73 49.43
CA GLN A 1022 64.83 65.04 49.55
C GLN A 1022 65.16 66.29 50.40
N HIS A 1023 64.39 67.38 50.26
CA HIS A 1023 64.71 68.69 50.86
C HIS A 1023 63.80 69.12 52.01
N LYS A 1024 62.68 68.43 52.28
CA LYS A 1024 61.70 68.72 53.36
C LYS A 1024 60.99 70.09 53.28
N HIS A 1025 61.13 70.81 52.18
CA HIS A 1025 60.35 72.02 51.85
C HIS A 1025 59.92 72.01 50.38
N LEU A 1026 59.06 72.95 49.98
CA LEU A 1026 58.57 73.08 48.60
C LEU A 1026 59.62 73.73 47.68
N PRO A 1027 59.63 73.40 46.37
CA PRO A 1027 60.53 74.05 45.41
C PRO A 1027 60.32 75.57 45.36
N GLY A 1028 61.39 76.33 45.63
CA GLY A 1028 61.38 77.79 45.63
C GLY A 1028 60.98 78.44 46.97
N VAL A 1029 60.48 77.68 47.94
CA VAL A 1029 60.20 78.18 49.30
C VAL A 1029 61.43 77.93 50.19
N PRO A 1030 61.94 78.90 50.97
CA PRO A 1030 63.08 78.69 51.85
C PRO A 1030 62.77 77.69 52.97
N SER A 1031 63.82 77.04 53.50
CA SER A 1031 63.65 76.07 54.60
C SER A 1031 63.31 76.76 55.92
N ALA A 1032 62.64 76.03 56.83
CA ALA A 1032 62.26 76.56 58.14
C ALA A 1032 63.48 77.04 58.97
N GLN A 1033 64.64 76.38 58.81
CA GLN A 1033 65.88 76.76 59.49
C GLN A 1033 66.48 78.05 58.90
N GLU A 1034 66.44 78.19 57.57
CA GLU A 1034 66.94 79.39 56.87
C GLU A 1034 66.09 80.63 57.16
N LEU A 1035 64.76 80.45 57.28
CA LEU A 1035 63.83 81.49 57.73
C LEU A 1035 64.14 82.00 59.15
N THR A 1036 64.54 81.11 60.08
CA THR A 1036 64.91 81.50 61.45
C THR A 1036 66.29 82.14 61.58
N GLU A 1037 67.23 81.87 60.67
CA GLU A 1037 68.59 82.45 60.72
C GLU A 1037 68.71 83.79 60.01
N LYS A 1038 68.00 83.99 58.88
CA LYS A 1038 68.14 85.19 58.02
C LYS A 1038 66.99 86.18 58.15
N GLY A 1039 65.81 85.71 58.56
CA GLY A 1039 64.55 86.44 58.37
C GLY A 1039 64.15 86.52 56.88
N VAL A 1040 62.92 86.95 56.63
CA VAL A 1040 62.42 87.25 55.27
C VAL A 1040 61.54 88.50 55.31
N ASP A 1041 61.57 89.28 54.24
CA ASP A 1041 60.66 90.41 54.08
C ASP A 1041 59.21 89.95 53.88
N VAL A 1042 58.27 90.71 54.43
CA VAL A 1042 56.84 90.36 54.48
C VAL A 1042 56.17 90.53 53.11
N ALA A 1043 56.57 91.52 52.31
CA ALA A 1043 56.03 91.68 50.95
C ALA A 1043 56.53 90.55 50.03
N THR A 1044 57.81 90.20 50.15
CA THR A 1044 58.44 89.07 49.46
C THR A 1044 57.74 87.75 49.82
N MET A 1045 57.49 87.50 51.11
CA MET A 1045 56.79 86.30 51.57
C MET A 1045 55.34 86.23 51.06
N LEU A 1046 54.62 87.36 51.00
CA LEU A 1046 53.27 87.43 50.43
C LEU A 1046 53.25 87.18 48.91
N ALA A 1047 54.22 87.70 48.16
CA ALA A 1047 54.35 87.45 46.73
C ALA A 1047 54.62 85.97 46.44
N MET A 1048 55.55 85.35 47.18
CA MET A 1048 55.82 83.90 47.09
C MET A 1048 54.63 83.05 47.51
N GLN A 1049 53.82 83.50 48.47
CA GLN A 1049 52.60 82.81 48.89
C GLN A 1049 51.54 82.82 47.77
N MET A 1050 51.40 83.93 47.02
CA MET A 1050 50.54 83.97 45.85
C MET A 1050 51.03 83.07 44.70
N GLU A 1051 52.33 83.10 44.36
CA GLU A 1051 52.90 82.23 43.30
C GLU A 1051 52.55 80.75 43.54
N LYS A 1052 52.52 80.30 44.81
CA LYS A 1052 52.16 78.93 45.17
C LYS A 1052 50.65 78.64 45.22
N ILE A 1053 49.80 79.63 45.46
CA ILE A 1053 48.35 79.51 45.29
C ILE A 1053 48.00 79.37 43.80
N GLU A 1054 48.73 80.05 42.92
CA GLU A 1054 48.56 79.98 41.47
C GLU A 1054 49.06 78.64 40.90
N GLU A 1055 50.26 78.16 41.31
CA GLU A 1055 50.70 76.78 41.01
C GLU A 1055 49.68 75.74 41.47
N GLN A 1056 49.17 75.85 42.70
CA GLN A 1056 48.17 74.93 43.26
C GLN A 1056 46.86 74.93 42.46
N THR A 1057 46.45 76.09 41.95
CA THR A 1057 45.24 76.22 41.11
C THR A 1057 45.41 75.49 39.78
N LEU A 1058 46.60 75.53 39.16
CA LEU A 1058 46.88 74.79 37.93
C LEU A 1058 46.84 73.26 38.12
N TYR A 1059 47.38 72.74 39.22
CA TYR A 1059 47.28 71.30 39.53
C TYR A 1059 45.83 70.83 39.74
N LEU A 1060 44.97 71.65 40.35
CA LEU A 1060 43.55 71.33 40.55
C LEU A 1060 42.81 71.21 39.21
N VAL A 1061 43.11 72.08 38.24
CA VAL A 1061 42.55 72.03 36.88
C VAL A 1061 43.04 70.80 36.09
N GLU A 1062 44.26 70.30 36.34
CA GLU A 1062 44.71 69.03 35.75
C GLU A 1062 44.03 67.82 36.39
N LEU A 1063 43.78 67.87 37.71
CA LEU A 1063 43.09 66.81 38.46
C LEU A 1063 41.61 66.67 38.04
N GLU A 1064 40.89 67.78 37.89
CA GLU A 1064 39.51 67.79 37.41
C GLU A 1064 39.38 67.13 36.03
N LYS A 1065 40.29 67.47 35.09
CA LYS A 1065 40.34 66.85 33.76
C LYS A 1065 40.61 65.34 33.80
N LYS A 1066 41.39 64.85 34.77
CA LYS A 1066 41.65 63.40 34.94
C LYS A 1066 40.46 62.66 35.55
N ASN A 1067 39.75 63.27 36.50
CA ASN A 1067 38.53 62.68 37.08
C ASN A 1067 37.46 62.46 36.02
N LYS A 1068 37.22 63.44 35.13
CA LYS A 1068 36.23 63.30 34.04
C LYS A 1068 36.53 62.12 33.10
N VAL A 1069 37.80 61.88 32.79
CA VAL A 1069 38.25 60.73 31.98
C VAL A 1069 38.18 59.39 32.74
N LEU A 1070 38.14 59.41 34.07
CA LEU A 1070 37.87 58.23 34.90
C LEU A 1070 36.38 57.91 34.98
N GLU A 1071 35.50 58.92 35.02
CA GLU A 1071 34.05 58.77 34.96
C GLU A 1071 33.62 58.11 33.63
N GLU A 1072 34.06 58.66 32.49
CA GLU A 1072 33.83 58.08 31.14
C GLU A 1072 34.32 56.62 31.02
N LYS A 1073 35.37 56.23 31.75
CA LYS A 1073 35.86 54.84 31.81
C LYS A 1073 35.03 53.95 32.74
N SER A 1074 34.48 54.50 33.82
CA SER A 1074 33.64 53.78 34.77
C SER A 1074 32.31 53.37 34.14
N GLU A 1075 31.64 54.30 33.45
CA GLU A 1075 30.41 54.03 32.70
C GLU A 1075 30.62 52.93 31.65
N LYS A 1076 31.72 53.02 30.90
CA LYS A 1076 32.07 52.04 29.86
C LYS A 1076 32.46 50.67 30.40
N LEU A 1077 32.96 50.59 31.64
CA LEU A 1077 33.24 49.33 32.32
C LEU A 1077 31.93 48.66 32.80
N GLN A 1078 31.00 49.43 33.37
CA GLN A 1078 29.68 48.93 33.79
C GLN A 1078 28.88 48.38 32.59
N GLN A 1079 28.97 49.03 31.43
CA GLN A 1079 28.37 48.53 30.19
C GLN A 1079 28.97 47.16 29.78
N LEU A 1080 30.29 46.99 29.89
CA LEU A 1080 30.97 45.73 29.58
C LEU A 1080 30.62 44.60 30.57
N GLU A 1081 30.38 44.92 31.84
CA GLU A 1081 29.95 43.93 32.84
C GLU A 1081 28.52 43.45 32.59
N ALA A 1082 27.61 44.32 32.17
CA ALA A 1082 26.25 43.95 31.77
C ALA A 1082 26.23 43.00 30.55
N GLU A 1083 27.04 43.30 29.52
CA GLU A 1083 27.20 42.40 28.37
C GLU A 1083 27.79 41.04 28.78
N ASN A 1084 28.77 41.02 29.69
CA ASN A 1084 29.36 39.78 30.21
C ASN A 1084 28.36 38.94 31.03
N GLN A 1085 27.42 39.55 31.76
CA GLN A 1085 26.35 38.81 32.43
C GLN A 1085 25.38 38.18 31.41
N ALA A 1086 24.98 38.92 30.37
CA ALA A 1086 24.11 38.40 29.30
C ALA A 1086 24.77 37.22 28.56
N ILE A 1087 26.06 37.31 28.23
CA ILE A 1087 26.82 36.24 27.58
C ILE A 1087 26.92 34.99 28.48
N ARG A 1088 27.10 35.16 29.80
CA ARG A 1088 27.13 34.04 30.75
C ARG A 1088 25.78 33.34 30.88
N GLN A 1089 24.67 34.08 30.86
CA GLN A 1089 23.33 33.49 30.86
C GLN A 1089 23.08 32.69 29.57
N LEU A 1090 23.42 33.27 28.40
CA LEU A 1090 23.28 32.59 27.11
C LEU A 1090 24.11 31.28 27.05
N LEU A 1091 25.33 31.28 27.58
CA LEU A 1091 26.17 30.08 27.68
C LEU A 1091 25.57 29.00 28.61
N PHE A 1092 24.93 29.39 29.72
CA PHE A 1092 24.27 28.46 30.63
C PHE A 1092 23.07 27.78 29.98
N ASP A 1093 22.22 28.53 29.28
CA ASP A 1093 21.06 27.97 28.58
C ASP A 1093 21.48 27.13 27.36
N LEU A 1094 22.54 27.51 26.63
CA LEU A 1094 23.09 26.69 25.55
C LEU A 1094 23.66 25.35 26.06
N GLN A 1095 24.37 25.34 27.20
CA GLN A 1095 24.85 24.11 27.83
C GLN A 1095 23.69 23.17 28.24
N LYS A 1096 22.55 23.75 28.64
CA LYS A 1096 21.35 23.01 29.03
C LYS A 1096 20.66 22.35 27.83
N GLU A 1097 20.58 23.02 26.68
CA GLU A 1097 20.10 22.42 25.42
C GLU A 1097 21.04 21.31 24.92
N VAL A 1098 22.35 21.58 24.88
CA VAL A 1098 23.35 20.58 24.45
C VAL A 1098 23.28 19.31 25.31
N LYS A 1099 23.07 19.46 26.63
CA LYS A 1099 22.87 18.31 27.50
C LYS A 1099 21.58 17.54 27.16
N GLN A 1100 20.45 18.22 26.98
CA GLN A 1100 19.18 17.57 26.59
C GLN A 1100 19.23 16.88 25.22
N LEU A 1101 20.06 17.35 24.30
CA LEU A 1101 20.33 16.70 23.01
C LEU A 1101 21.27 15.49 23.17
N SER A 1102 22.20 15.51 24.12
CA SER A 1102 23.09 14.38 24.42
C SER A 1102 22.39 13.21 25.12
N GLU A 1103 21.35 13.49 25.91
CA GLU A 1103 20.52 12.49 26.62
C GLU A 1103 19.39 11.90 25.73
N LYS A 1104 19.43 12.15 24.42
CA LYS A 1104 18.45 11.70 23.40
C LYS A 1104 19.06 10.90 22.24
N LYS A 1105 20.22 10.29 22.47
CA LYS A 1105 20.87 9.29 21.59
C LYS A 1105 21.24 8.04 22.39
#